data_AF-A0A2G6NDB6-F1
#
_entry.id   AF-A0A2G6NDB6-F1
#
_cell.length_a   1.000
_cell.length_b   1.000
_cell.length_c   1.000
_cell.angle_alpha   90.00
_cell.angle_beta   90.00
_cell.angle_gamma   90.00
#
_symmetry.space_group_name_H-M   'P 1'
#
loop_
_entity.id
_entity.type
_entity.pdbx_description
1 polymer ?
#
loop_
_entity_poly.entity_id
_entity_poly.type
_entity_poly.pdbx_seq_one_letter_code
_entity_poly.pdbx_strand_id
1 'polypeptide(L)'
;MSRKMVTIDGNQACTHVAYATSEVITIYPITPSSPMAAEADAKANAGQENIWGSVPVISQMQSEAGVAGALHGSLTVGALCTTFTASQGLLLMLPNMYKIAGELTPTVFHVTARALACQGLSIFGDHGDVMAVRQTGWAMLCSQNVQEAQDMALISTQATLASRVPFLHFFDGFRTSHEIQKIEELTYEDMKAIIDEDLVVEHRQRSLTPDRPSISGTAQNPDVNFIGRETVNRYYQAAPSIVQDTMDRFGELTGRRYKLFDYHGAADATDVIVIMGSGAEVVTATIDYLVAQGEKVGAVIVRLYRPFDGAAMANALPHTVERITVLDRTKEPGSPGEPLYVEVRTAVSEAVEANPTLFMPLILGGRYGLGSAEFSPAMVKAVFDNMVSMSPKNKYCVGPHDDVTFNSLEYDRNFSIEGADVFRALFYGLGSDGTVGANKNTIKIIGSETDNSAQGYFVYDSKKSGSMTVSHLRFGENQVLAPYLINKANFVACHNPAFLNTYDVLATLEDGGTFLLTTTFDKDEIWDHLPAKVQQQLIDKGAKFYIINAVKLAQALGLGARINMIMQTAFFLISGIIEKDEAITAIKTAIKKTYGKKGEKIVNMNYSAVDGAVDNIVEVEVPTQITGHALPPLISDEAPDFVKDVTAKLIAGKGDELKISQMPDNGHWPTATTQWEKRNIAVHVSQWDPDACIQCGRCSLVCPHGCLRMKIVTPEALKKAKADDNFLVADASGKDYKGMKFTIQVSTADCCGCTLCVSVCPARKKDKDGNKTDNRALVMTFNTEEVKRRNDRSWRTFMALPELDEELLNPATLKGSQLRRPLFEFSGACAGCGETPYVKLITQLFGDRMYIANATGCSSIYGGNLPTTPYCQRSDGRGPAWSNSLFEDNAEYGLGMRQAVDKLGMQAVELLEQAVSKKLITRKVLTDLTTASQKTQQEIEAQRKRVASLKDKLARSNSITASRLLNVADYLVKKSVWIVGGDGWAYDIGYGGVDHVLASGANVNILVLDTEVYSNTGGQVSKSTPRAAVAQFAAGGKRMPKKDMGMIFSTFGSVYVAKVSLGANPQQVIKAMNEAEAYDGPSLIIAYAHCINHGINLAIGLEQQKKAVACGHWPLFRYNPELVDAGKSPLIIDSKEPSLAFEEYAMNEGRYRMLKLANPKLCATLMEEAQKDVDRSWKLLKGWAKALAMEE
;
A
#
# COMPACT_ATOMS: atom_id res chain seq x y z
N MET A 1 32.10 -3.66 30.43
CA MET A 1 32.35 -4.17 29.05
C MET A 1 31.49 -3.35 28.11
N SER A 2 31.99 -2.99 26.91
CA SER A 2 31.19 -2.27 25.92
C SER A 2 30.01 -3.14 25.45
N ARG A 3 28.79 -2.58 25.48
CA ARG A 3 27.56 -3.28 25.05
C ARG A 3 27.52 -3.37 23.52
N LYS A 4 26.78 -4.33 22.97
CA LYS A 4 26.78 -4.64 21.53
C LYS A 4 25.97 -3.61 20.75
N MET A 5 26.57 -2.97 19.75
CA MET A 5 25.86 -2.07 18.83
C MET A 5 25.32 -2.83 17.62
N VAL A 6 24.10 -2.50 17.18
CA VAL A 6 23.44 -3.08 16.00
C VAL A 6 22.78 -1.99 15.16
N THR A 7 22.71 -2.20 13.85
CA THR A 7 22.09 -1.24 12.91
C THR A 7 20.81 -1.82 12.33
N ILE A 8 19.69 -1.47 12.96
CA ILE A 8 18.36 -2.06 12.73
C ILE A 8 17.28 -0.97 12.74
N ASP A 9 16.05 -1.31 12.34
CA ASP A 9 14.91 -0.39 12.44
C ASP A 9 14.06 -0.61 13.71
N GLY A 10 13.12 0.29 13.96
CA GLY A 10 12.24 0.24 15.14
C GLY A 10 11.39 -1.03 15.23
N ASN A 11 10.96 -1.59 14.11
CA ASN A 11 10.25 -2.88 14.11
C ASN A 11 11.17 -4.00 14.59
N GLN A 12 12.39 -4.10 14.05
CA GLN A 12 13.35 -5.14 14.46
C GLN A 12 13.74 -4.99 15.95
N ALA A 13 13.96 -3.76 16.39
CA ALA A 13 14.30 -3.42 17.78
C ALA A 13 13.20 -3.87 18.76
N CYS A 14 11.93 -3.59 18.43
CA CYS A 14 10.78 -4.04 19.23
C CYS A 14 10.61 -5.57 19.19
N THR A 15 10.71 -6.20 18.01
CA THR A 15 10.55 -7.66 17.87
C THR A 15 11.65 -8.45 18.58
N HIS A 16 12.86 -7.89 18.70
CA HIS A 16 13.94 -8.51 19.48
C HIS A 16 13.50 -8.80 20.92
N VAL A 17 12.89 -7.82 21.59
CA VAL A 17 12.39 -7.99 22.95
C VAL A 17 11.08 -8.78 22.98
N ALA A 18 10.09 -8.38 22.19
CA ALA A 18 8.76 -8.98 22.22
C ALA A 18 8.79 -10.50 21.97
N TYR A 19 9.69 -10.96 21.09
CA TYR A 19 9.90 -12.39 20.85
C TYR A 19 10.55 -13.08 22.05
N ALA A 20 11.58 -12.47 22.62
CA ALA A 20 12.35 -13.03 23.72
C ALA A 20 11.53 -13.14 25.02
N THR A 21 10.51 -12.30 25.20
CA THR A 21 9.67 -12.24 26.41
C THR A 21 8.26 -12.80 26.23
N SER A 22 7.99 -13.57 25.17
CA SER A 22 6.68 -14.16 24.89
C SER A 22 6.73 -15.66 24.68
N GLU A 23 5.63 -16.35 24.98
CA GLU A 23 5.41 -17.77 24.71
C GLU A 23 4.48 -17.96 23.50
N VAL A 24 3.50 -17.08 23.32
CA VAL A 24 2.54 -17.10 22.21
C VAL A 24 2.49 -15.73 21.53
N ILE A 25 2.60 -15.71 20.20
CA ILE A 25 2.54 -14.49 19.39
C ILE A 25 1.50 -14.68 18.30
N THR A 26 0.33 -14.07 18.47
CA THR A 26 -0.76 -14.17 17.50
C THR A 26 -0.81 -12.92 16.64
N ILE A 27 -0.91 -13.08 15.32
CA ILE A 27 -0.62 -12.02 14.35
C ILE A 27 -1.64 -11.93 13.22
N TYR A 28 -1.74 -10.73 12.64
CA TYR A 28 -2.37 -10.46 11.34
C TYR A 28 -1.58 -9.35 10.64
N PRO A 29 -1.39 -9.38 9.31
CA PRO A 29 -0.56 -8.39 8.65
C PRO A 29 -1.30 -7.09 8.37
N ILE A 30 -0.79 -6.00 8.93
CA ILE A 30 -1.13 -4.63 8.56
C ILE A 30 0.14 -3.78 8.45
N THR A 31 0.24 -2.92 7.43
CA THR A 31 1.35 -1.96 7.32
C THR A 31 1.15 -0.83 8.34
N PRO A 32 2.19 -0.33 9.03
CA PRO A 32 3.61 -0.70 8.94
C PRO A 32 4.11 -1.70 10.02
N SER A 33 3.23 -2.44 10.71
CA SER A 33 3.62 -3.39 11.78
C SER A 33 3.98 -4.80 11.27
N SER A 34 3.56 -5.15 10.04
CA SER A 34 3.82 -6.46 9.42
C SER A 34 5.27 -6.97 9.49
N PRO A 35 6.32 -6.12 9.38
CA PRO A 35 7.71 -6.57 9.54
C PRO A 35 7.98 -7.24 10.89
N MET A 36 7.36 -6.78 11.99
CA MET A 36 7.54 -7.39 13.30
C MET A 36 7.02 -8.82 13.34
N ALA A 37 5.80 -9.03 12.83
CA ALA A 37 5.21 -10.35 12.72
C ALA A 37 6.04 -11.28 11.83
N ALA A 38 6.59 -10.76 10.73
CA ALA A 38 7.37 -11.55 9.78
C ALA A 38 8.72 -11.97 10.37
N GLU A 39 9.36 -11.08 11.14
CA GLU A 39 10.60 -11.41 11.85
C GLU A 39 10.33 -12.44 12.97
N ALA A 40 9.24 -12.31 13.73
CA ALA A 40 8.86 -13.29 14.75
C ALA A 40 8.63 -14.70 14.16
N ASP A 41 7.90 -14.81 13.05
CA ASP A 41 7.73 -16.09 12.32
C ASP A 41 9.07 -16.64 11.83
N ALA A 42 9.95 -15.79 11.31
CA ALA A 42 11.27 -16.23 10.86
C ALA A 42 12.15 -16.77 12.00
N LYS A 43 12.14 -16.11 13.17
CA LYS A 43 12.85 -16.56 14.38
C LYS A 43 12.33 -17.91 14.89
N ALA A 44 11.00 -18.09 14.96
CA ALA A 44 10.40 -19.34 15.39
C ALA A 44 10.70 -20.51 14.43
N ASN A 45 10.61 -20.28 13.12
CA ASN A 45 10.98 -21.29 12.13
C ASN A 45 12.47 -21.63 12.13
N ALA A 46 13.33 -20.70 12.57
CA ALA A 46 14.76 -20.94 12.79
C ALA A 46 15.06 -21.67 14.11
N GLY A 47 14.05 -21.92 14.95
CA GLY A 47 14.21 -22.56 16.26
C GLY A 47 14.86 -21.66 17.31
N GLN A 48 14.78 -20.34 17.16
CA GLN A 48 15.33 -19.42 18.14
C GLN A 48 14.51 -19.49 19.44
N GLU A 49 15.18 -19.77 20.55
CA GLU A 49 14.55 -19.82 21.88
C GLU A 49 14.35 -18.41 22.45
N ASN A 50 13.34 -18.29 23.31
CA ASN A 50 13.07 -17.13 24.16
C ASN A 50 13.90 -17.20 25.47
N ILE A 51 13.69 -16.27 26.41
CA ILE A 51 14.48 -16.22 27.66
C ILE A 51 14.28 -17.44 28.56
N TRP A 52 13.21 -18.22 28.35
CA TRP A 52 12.90 -19.45 29.09
C TRP A 52 13.35 -20.73 28.38
N GLY A 53 14.11 -20.63 27.28
CA GLY A 53 14.61 -21.81 26.55
C GLY A 53 13.54 -22.53 25.73
N SER A 54 12.45 -21.85 25.36
CA SER A 54 11.38 -22.40 24.53
C SER A 54 11.23 -21.59 23.24
N VAL A 55 10.74 -22.23 22.17
CA VAL A 55 10.44 -21.53 20.91
C VAL A 55 9.00 -20.98 20.98
N PRO A 56 8.79 -19.66 20.88
CA PRO A 56 7.46 -19.07 20.85
C PRO A 56 6.56 -19.64 19.76
N VAL A 57 5.27 -19.82 20.07
CA VAL A 57 4.26 -20.27 19.11
C VAL A 57 3.73 -19.07 18.33
N ILE A 58 3.95 -19.06 17.02
CA ILE A 58 3.45 -18.00 16.13
C ILE A 58 2.18 -18.49 15.43
N SER A 59 1.09 -17.73 15.52
CA SER A 59 -0.18 -18.08 14.88
C SER A 59 -0.81 -16.90 14.12
N GLN A 60 -1.20 -17.15 12.86
CA GLN A 60 -1.93 -16.16 12.05
C GLN A 60 -3.43 -16.39 12.14
N MET A 61 -4.20 -15.31 12.39
CA MET A 61 -5.67 -15.35 12.39
C MET A 61 -6.27 -14.82 11.08
N GLN A 62 -7.60 -14.82 10.96
CA GLN A 62 -8.32 -14.30 9.79
C GLN A 62 -8.43 -12.78 9.74
N SER A 63 -8.27 -12.11 10.89
CA SER A 63 -8.33 -10.66 11.08
C SER A 63 -7.78 -10.31 12.46
N GLU A 64 -7.51 -9.04 12.71
CA GLU A 64 -7.08 -8.53 14.01
C GLU A 64 -8.14 -8.75 15.11
N ALA A 65 -9.43 -8.79 14.77
CA ALA A 65 -10.47 -9.20 15.73
C ALA A 65 -10.27 -10.65 16.20
N GLY A 66 -9.90 -11.55 15.27
CA GLY A 66 -9.53 -12.93 15.59
C GLY A 66 -8.24 -13.01 16.40
N VAL A 67 -7.25 -12.16 16.11
CA VAL A 67 -6.01 -12.04 16.90
C VAL A 67 -6.34 -11.69 18.35
N ALA A 68 -7.11 -10.63 18.57
CA ALA A 68 -7.44 -10.19 19.92
C ALA A 68 -8.22 -11.24 20.73
N GLY A 69 -9.15 -11.96 20.08
CA GLY A 69 -9.89 -13.05 20.72
C GLY A 69 -9.02 -14.27 21.06
N ALA A 70 -8.12 -14.67 20.14
CA ALA A 70 -7.19 -15.77 20.39
C ALA A 70 -6.19 -15.44 21.52
N LEU A 71 -5.65 -14.21 21.53
CA LEU A 71 -4.78 -13.75 22.62
C LEU A 71 -5.51 -13.74 23.96
N HIS A 72 -6.73 -13.20 24.01
CA HIS A 72 -7.53 -13.21 25.22
C HIS A 72 -7.69 -14.65 25.74
N GLY A 73 -8.02 -15.61 24.88
CA GLY A 73 -8.10 -17.03 25.25
C GLY A 73 -6.77 -17.59 25.80
N SER A 74 -5.64 -17.33 25.13
CA SER A 74 -4.31 -17.79 25.57
C SER A 74 -3.86 -17.17 26.89
N LEU A 75 -4.14 -15.88 27.08
CA LEU A 75 -3.82 -15.14 28.30
C LEU A 75 -4.64 -15.66 29.50
N THR A 76 -5.93 -15.91 29.31
CA THR A 76 -6.83 -16.44 30.37
C THR A 76 -6.39 -17.82 30.86
N VAL A 77 -5.67 -18.61 30.05
CA VAL A 77 -5.09 -19.90 30.45
C VAL A 77 -3.62 -19.83 30.88
N GLY A 78 -3.07 -18.62 31.06
CA GLY A 78 -1.82 -18.37 31.77
C GLY A 78 -0.55 -18.31 30.92
N ALA A 79 -0.67 -18.27 29.59
CA ALA A 79 0.49 -18.05 28.72
C ALA A 79 0.87 -16.56 28.66
N LEU A 80 2.16 -16.26 28.48
CA LEU A 80 2.64 -14.91 28.17
C LEU A 80 2.49 -14.64 26.67
N CYS A 81 1.63 -13.67 26.33
CA CYS A 81 1.22 -13.44 24.95
C CYS A 81 1.46 -12.00 24.50
N THR A 82 1.76 -11.80 23.21
CA THR A 82 1.88 -10.47 22.58
C THR A 82 1.33 -10.46 21.15
N THR A 83 1.21 -9.26 20.56
CA THR A 83 0.86 -9.06 19.15
C THR A 83 1.41 -7.75 18.58
N PHE A 84 1.29 -7.62 17.26
CA PHE A 84 1.73 -6.49 16.46
C PHE A 84 0.55 -5.98 15.62
N THR A 85 0.20 -4.71 15.73
CA THR A 85 -0.94 -4.12 14.97
C THR A 85 -0.75 -2.63 14.69
N ALA A 86 -1.68 -2.02 13.96
CA ALA A 86 -1.72 -0.58 13.63
C ALA A 86 -3.11 -0.20 13.10
N SER A 87 -3.50 1.08 13.14
CA SER A 87 -4.62 1.67 12.39
C SER A 87 -5.93 0.86 12.52
N GLN A 88 -6.55 0.53 11.39
CA GLN A 88 -7.78 -0.25 11.32
C GLN A 88 -7.70 -1.58 12.09
N GLY A 89 -6.52 -2.22 12.07
CA GLY A 89 -6.29 -3.45 12.80
C GLY A 89 -6.45 -3.27 14.31
N LEU A 90 -5.96 -2.16 14.87
CA LEU A 90 -6.14 -1.84 16.29
C LEU A 90 -7.62 -1.59 16.63
N LEU A 91 -8.38 -0.93 15.75
CA LEU A 91 -9.82 -0.72 15.95
C LEU A 91 -10.60 -2.05 16.03
N LEU A 92 -10.22 -3.05 15.24
CA LEU A 92 -10.83 -4.37 15.28
C LEU A 92 -10.53 -5.14 16.59
N MET A 93 -9.50 -4.74 17.34
CA MET A 93 -9.17 -5.34 18.64
C MET A 93 -9.95 -4.71 19.81
N LEU A 94 -10.56 -3.54 19.61
CA LEU A 94 -11.18 -2.71 20.65
C LEU A 94 -12.14 -3.49 21.57
N PRO A 95 -13.03 -4.39 21.10
CA PRO A 95 -13.91 -5.15 22.00
C PRO A 95 -13.15 -6.04 22.99
N ASN A 96 -12.09 -6.72 22.55
CA ASN A 96 -11.28 -7.58 23.42
C ASN A 96 -10.34 -6.78 24.32
N MET A 97 -9.92 -5.58 23.91
CA MET A 97 -9.11 -4.71 24.78
C MET A 97 -9.83 -4.41 26.10
N TYR A 98 -11.13 -4.07 26.07
CA TYR A 98 -11.92 -3.88 27.30
C TYR A 98 -11.96 -5.13 28.17
N LYS A 99 -12.07 -6.32 27.56
CA LYS A 99 -12.12 -7.60 28.26
C LYS A 99 -10.79 -7.90 28.97
N ILE A 100 -9.68 -7.82 28.25
CA ILE A 100 -8.33 -8.09 28.78
C ILE A 100 -8.00 -7.12 29.93
N ALA A 101 -8.33 -5.82 29.79
CA ALA A 101 -8.12 -4.83 30.84
C ALA A 101 -9.04 -5.04 32.05
N GLY A 102 -10.32 -5.38 31.81
CA GLY A 102 -11.28 -5.67 32.87
C GLY A 102 -10.96 -6.93 33.68
N GLU A 103 -10.25 -7.88 33.06
CA GLU A 103 -9.79 -9.12 33.71
C GLU A 103 -8.39 -8.96 34.36
N LEU A 104 -7.78 -7.77 34.31
CA LEU A 104 -6.46 -7.46 34.89
C LEU A 104 -5.41 -8.51 34.48
N THR A 105 -5.32 -8.71 33.17
CA THR A 105 -4.49 -9.75 32.56
C THR A 105 -3.26 -9.13 31.89
N PRO A 106 -2.04 -9.43 32.38
CA PRO A 106 -0.79 -8.90 31.82
C PRO A 106 -0.58 -9.26 30.35
N THR A 107 -0.34 -8.27 29.50
CA THR A 107 0.06 -8.45 28.09
C THR A 107 0.53 -7.11 27.52
N VAL A 108 1.29 -7.16 26.43
CA VAL A 108 1.70 -5.97 25.68
C VAL A 108 1.29 -6.09 24.23
N PHE A 109 0.58 -5.07 23.72
CA PHE A 109 0.34 -4.88 22.29
C PHE A 109 1.35 -3.87 21.76
N HIS A 110 2.10 -4.27 20.74
CA HIS A 110 3.08 -3.41 20.09
C HIS A 110 2.50 -2.78 18.83
N VAL A 111 2.39 -1.45 18.84
CA VAL A 111 1.66 -0.70 17.81
C VAL A 111 2.58 0.26 17.08
N THR A 112 2.67 0.12 15.75
CA THR A 112 3.27 1.15 14.91
C THR A 112 2.19 2.18 14.56
N ALA A 113 2.06 3.21 15.39
CA ALA A 113 0.93 4.17 15.34
C ALA A 113 0.75 4.74 13.94
N ARG A 114 -0.46 4.61 13.40
CA ARG A 114 -0.80 4.88 12.00
C ARG A 114 -2.16 5.57 11.88
N ALA A 115 -2.24 6.48 10.92
CA ALA A 115 -3.47 7.15 10.49
C ALA A 115 -4.66 6.21 10.29
N LEU A 116 -5.84 6.64 10.72
CA LEU A 116 -7.11 6.01 10.38
C LEU A 116 -7.59 6.45 8.98
N ALA A 117 -8.30 5.57 8.29
CA ALA A 117 -8.96 5.87 7.02
C ALA A 117 -10.19 6.76 7.27
N CYS A 118 -10.11 8.02 6.81
CA CYS A 118 -11.19 9.02 6.92
C CYS A 118 -11.72 9.37 5.52
N GLN A 119 -11.41 10.55 4.98
CA GLN A 119 -11.70 10.89 3.57
C GLN A 119 -10.86 10.08 2.55
N GLY A 120 -9.85 9.35 3.04
CA GLY A 120 -8.99 8.47 2.28
C GLY A 120 -8.13 7.62 3.21
N LEU A 121 -7.61 6.51 2.68
CA LEU A 121 -6.68 5.64 3.38
C LEU A 121 -5.29 6.30 3.47
N SER A 122 -4.66 6.25 4.63
CA SER A 122 -3.23 6.51 4.77
C SER A 122 -2.54 5.32 5.43
N ILE A 123 -1.40 4.89 4.89
CA ILE A 123 -0.54 3.87 5.51
C ILE A 123 0.42 4.47 6.53
N PHE A 124 0.52 5.79 6.58
CA PHE A 124 1.58 6.53 7.25
C PHE A 124 1.24 6.86 8.70
N GLY A 125 2.29 7.18 9.47
CA GLY A 125 2.25 7.31 10.92
C GLY A 125 1.61 8.59 11.44
N ASP A 126 0.65 8.43 12.35
CA ASP A 126 0.16 9.43 13.30
C ASP A 126 -0.49 8.68 14.48
N HIS A 127 -1.01 9.39 15.49
CA HIS A 127 -1.55 8.79 16.71
C HIS A 127 -3.08 8.58 16.66
N GLY A 128 -3.73 8.69 15.50
CA GLY A 128 -5.18 8.56 15.39
C GLY A 128 -5.72 7.23 15.90
N ASP A 129 -4.98 6.14 15.67
CA ASP A 129 -5.35 4.79 16.08
C ASP A 129 -5.19 4.57 17.59
N VAL A 130 -4.04 4.91 18.16
CA VAL A 130 -3.77 4.74 19.59
C VAL A 130 -4.67 5.66 20.43
N MET A 131 -5.00 6.85 19.93
CA MET A 131 -5.92 7.76 20.62
C MET A 131 -7.38 7.28 20.57
N ALA A 132 -7.77 6.48 19.58
CA ALA A 132 -9.11 5.90 19.47
C ALA A 132 -9.39 4.79 20.50
N VAL A 133 -8.34 4.24 21.14
CA VAL A 133 -8.45 3.17 22.15
C VAL A 133 -8.07 3.62 23.56
N ARG A 134 -7.82 4.92 23.80
CA ARG A 134 -7.35 5.45 25.09
C ARG A 134 -8.26 5.18 26.30
N GLN A 135 -9.54 4.91 26.04
CA GLN A 135 -10.58 4.65 27.04
C GLN A 135 -10.72 3.17 27.44
N THR A 136 -9.98 2.27 26.80
CA THR A 136 -10.13 0.81 26.97
C THR A 136 -9.67 0.27 28.33
N GLY A 137 -8.97 1.10 29.12
CA GLY A 137 -8.29 0.66 30.35
C GLY A 137 -6.87 0.13 30.12
N TRP A 138 -6.28 0.39 28.95
CA TRP A 138 -4.89 0.00 28.70
C TRP A 138 -3.94 1.10 29.17
N ALA A 139 -2.82 0.70 29.76
CA ALA A 139 -1.69 1.61 29.90
C ALA A 139 -1.11 1.90 28.52
N MET A 140 -0.62 3.10 28.27
CA MET A 140 -0.12 3.53 26.96
C MET A 140 1.26 4.14 27.13
N LEU A 141 2.26 3.45 26.59
CA LEU A 141 3.68 3.80 26.70
C LEU A 141 4.25 4.11 25.31
N CYS A 142 4.74 5.32 25.11
CA CYS A 142 5.25 5.81 23.84
C CYS A 142 6.77 5.81 23.78
N SER A 143 7.32 5.39 22.64
CA SER A 143 8.75 5.48 22.32
C SER A 143 8.99 6.55 21.26
N GLN A 144 9.99 7.40 21.47
CA GLN A 144 10.31 8.48 20.54
C GLN A 144 11.26 8.08 19.40
N ASN A 145 12.10 7.05 19.59
CA ASN A 145 13.12 6.64 18.62
C ASN A 145 13.31 5.10 18.56
N VAL A 146 14.25 4.63 17.75
CA VAL A 146 14.51 3.19 17.54
C VAL A 146 15.06 2.50 18.80
N GLN A 147 15.92 3.19 19.55
CA GLN A 147 16.46 2.68 20.83
C GLN A 147 15.34 2.50 21.86
N GLU A 148 14.47 3.50 22.01
CA GLU A 148 13.34 3.43 22.92
C GLU A 148 12.30 2.39 22.50
N ALA A 149 12.13 2.12 21.19
CA ALA A 149 11.25 1.03 20.75
C ALA A 149 11.69 -0.35 21.29
N GLN A 150 12.99 -0.56 21.52
CA GLN A 150 13.50 -1.74 22.22
C GLN A 150 13.28 -1.62 23.73
N ASP A 151 13.69 -0.50 24.32
CA ASP A 151 13.75 -0.34 25.77
C ASP A 151 12.34 -0.34 26.40
N MET A 152 11.41 0.40 25.80
CA MET A 152 10.01 0.46 26.24
C MET A 152 9.26 -0.86 26.01
N ALA A 153 9.69 -1.70 25.06
CA ALA A 153 9.13 -3.04 24.92
C ALA A 153 9.46 -3.92 26.15
N LEU A 154 10.66 -3.80 26.72
CA LEU A 154 11.03 -4.54 27.94
C LEU A 154 10.36 -3.92 29.18
N ILE A 155 10.40 -2.59 29.30
CA ILE A 155 9.79 -1.85 30.42
C ILE A 155 8.29 -2.15 30.48
N SER A 156 7.56 -2.07 29.36
CA SER A 156 6.12 -2.39 29.33
C SER A 156 5.82 -3.84 29.68
N THR A 157 6.68 -4.78 29.28
CA THR A 157 6.51 -6.21 29.61
C THR A 157 6.64 -6.47 31.11
N GLN A 158 7.66 -5.88 31.76
CA GLN A 158 7.81 -6.01 33.21
C GLN A 158 6.71 -5.24 33.96
N ALA A 159 6.39 -4.02 33.52
CA ALA A 159 5.37 -3.19 34.16
C ALA A 159 3.97 -3.80 34.06
N THR A 160 3.62 -4.48 32.96
CA THR A 160 2.33 -5.17 32.83
C THR A 160 2.22 -6.36 33.78
N LEU A 161 3.31 -7.10 34.02
CA LEU A 161 3.34 -8.18 34.99
C LEU A 161 3.12 -7.66 36.42
N ALA A 162 3.80 -6.57 36.79
CA ALA A 162 3.74 -6.00 38.14
C ALA A 162 2.42 -5.28 38.42
N SER A 163 1.92 -4.49 37.47
CA SER A 163 0.66 -3.72 37.63
C SER A 163 -0.59 -4.54 37.35
N ARG A 164 -0.46 -5.65 36.59
CA ARG A 164 -1.55 -6.41 35.98
C ARG A 164 -2.42 -5.63 34.98
N VAL A 165 -2.07 -4.38 34.68
CA VAL A 165 -2.72 -3.57 33.66
C VAL A 165 -2.09 -3.94 32.32
N PRO A 166 -2.86 -4.23 31.25
CA PRO A 166 -2.29 -4.49 29.94
C PRO A 166 -1.73 -3.21 29.31
N PHE A 167 -0.64 -3.34 28.54
CA PHE A 167 0.09 -2.21 27.96
C PHE A 167 -0.04 -2.14 26.44
N LEU A 168 -0.25 -0.93 25.94
CA LEU A 168 -0.09 -0.58 24.54
C LEU A 168 1.25 0.16 24.43
N HIS A 169 2.28 -0.54 23.99
CA HIS A 169 3.57 0.07 23.64
C HIS A 169 3.50 0.52 22.18
N PHE A 170 3.70 1.81 21.93
CA PHE A 170 3.59 2.34 20.58
C PHE A 170 4.71 3.30 20.19
N PHE A 171 4.96 3.36 18.89
CA PHE A 171 5.94 4.23 18.25
C PHE A 171 5.49 4.58 16.84
N ASP A 172 5.99 5.69 16.31
CA ASP A 172 5.44 6.29 15.09
C ASP A 172 5.67 5.41 13.86
N GLY A 173 4.58 5.08 13.17
CA GLY A 173 4.60 4.29 11.94
C GLY A 173 5.44 4.98 10.86
N PHE A 174 6.29 4.19 10.18
CA PHE A 174 7.35 4.63 9.28
C PHE A 174 8.44 5.46 9.95
N ARG A 175 8.10 6.60 10.55
CA ARG A 175 9.08 7.57 11.09
C ARG A 175 10.02 6.97 12.13
N THR A 176 9.53 6.06 12.96
CA THR A 176 10.35 5.25 13.88
C THR A 176 10.40 3.80 13.43
N SER A 177 9.27 3.23 12.98
CA SER A 177 9.21 1.79 12.70
C SER A 177 10.05 1.34 11.50
N HIS A 178 10.35 2.23 10.55
CA HIS A 178 11.15 1.93 9.35
C HIS A 178 12.44 2.76 9.24
N GLU A 179 12.70 3.63 10.22
CA GLU A 179 13.98 4.33 10.31
C GLU A 179 15.04 3.36 10.81
N ILE A 180 16.15 3.27 10.09
CA ILE A 180 17.30 2.46 10.50
C ILE A 180 18.22 3.34 11.33
N GLN A 181 18.59 2.88 12.53
CA GLN A 181 19.55 3.54 13.41
C GLN A 181 20.58 2.53 13.95
N LYS A 182 21.77 3.03 14.32
CA LYS A 182 22.75 2.31 15.15
C LYS A 182 22.35 2.46 16.62
N ILE A 183 21.93 1.36 17.24
CA ILE A 183 21.44 1.32 18.63
C ILE A 183 22.26 0.34 19.48
N GLU A 184 22.14 0.44 20.80
CA GLU A 184 22.65 -0.53 21.74
C GLU A 184 21.62 -1.66 21.96
N GLU A 185 21.99 -2.89 21.64
CA GLU A 185 21.11 -4.07 21.73
C GLU A 185 20.99 -4.57 23.18
N LEU A 186 19.76 -4.85 23.63
CA LEU A 186 19.54 -5.56 24.90
C LEU A 186 19.92 -7.03 24.76
N THR A 187 20.66 -7.58 25.71
CA THR A 187 20.97 -9.02 25.76
C THR A 187 19.83 -9.80 26.42
N TYR A 188 19.76 -11.11 26.18
CA TYR A 188 18.81 -11.97 26.89
C TYR A 188 19.05 -11.98 28.41
N GLU A 189 20.29 -11.76 28.86
CA GLU A 189 20.60 -11.65 30.29
C GLU A 189 20.05 -10.34 30.88
N ASP A 190 20.05 -9.23 30.13
CA ASP A 190 19.38 -8.01 30.58
C ASP A 190 17.87 -8.22 30.70
N MET A 191 17.27 -8.93 29.74
CA MET A 191 15.84 -9.23 29.74
C MET A 191 15.48 -10.10 30.96
N LYS A 192 16.23 -11.17 31.24
CA LYS A 192 16.07 -11.99 32.45
C LYS A 192 16.30 -11.19 33.74
N ALA A 193 17.24 -10.25 33.73
CA ALA A 193 17.52 -9.41 34.89
C ALA A 193 16.43 -8.38 35.18
N ILE A 194 15.56 -8.06 34.21
CA ILE A 194 14.42 -7.14 34.39
C ILE A 194 13.12 -7.90 34.65
N ILE A 195 12.86 -8.99 33.90
CA ILE A 195 11.65 -9.81 34.05
C ILE A 195 11.66 -10.53 35.40
N ASP A 196 10.61 -10.31 36.17
CA ASP A 196 10.41 -10.95 37.48
C ASP A 196 9.68 -12.30 37.31
N GLU A 197 10.39 -13.39 37.58
CA GLU A 197 9.86 -14.76 37.47
C GLU A 197 8.71 -15.05 38.45
N ASP A 198 8.70 -14.42 39.63
CA ASP A 198 7.62 -14.63 40.59
C ASP A 198 6.29 -14.06 40.06
N LEU A 199 6.35 -12.92 39.36
CA LEU A 199 5.18 -12.32 38.70
C LEU A 199 4.68 -13.17 37.52
N VAL A 200 5.56 -13.86 36.81
CA VAL A 200 5.19 -14.83 35.77
C VAL A 200 4.48 -16.04 36.39
N VAL A 201 5.01 -16.56 37.49
CA VAL A 201 4.37 -17.67 38.24
C VAL A 201 3.00 -17.24 38.75
N GLU A 202 2.88 -16.03 39.30
CA GLU A 202 1.63 -15.46 39.76
C GLU A 202 0.58 -15.32 38.64
N HIS A 203 0.98 -14.89 37.44
CA HIS A 203 0.10 -14.84 36.26
C HIS A 203 -0.47 -16.24 35.95
N ARG A 204 0.40 -17.25 35.94
CA ARG A 204 0.01 -18.65 35.72
C ARG A 204 -0.88 -19.20 36.85
N GLN A 205 -0.71 -18.76 38.08
CA GLN A 205 -1.55 -19.19 39.20
C GLN A 205 -2.98 -18.65 39.12
N ARG A 206 -3.19 -17.52 38.44
CA ARG A 206 -4.51 -16.90 38.23
C ARG A 206 -5.28 -17.46 37.02
N SER A 207 -4.68 -18.34 36.24
CA SER A 207 -5.28 -18.85 35.01
C SER A 207 -6.49 -19.76 35.24
N LEU A 208 -7.36 -19.84 34.23
CA LEU A 208 -8.41 -20.85 34.19
C LEU A 208 -7.79 -22.23 33.90
N THR A 209 -7.99 -23.18 34.80
CA THR A 209 -7.58 -24.58 34.64
C THR A 209 -8.63 -25.53 35.23
N PRO A 210 -8.90 -26.68 34.60
CA PRO A 210 -9.78 -27.70 35.18
C PRO A 210 -9.25 -28.27 36.51
N ASP A 211 -7.95 -28.16 36.80
CA ASP A 211 -7.34 -28.64 38.04
C ASP A 211 -7.63 -27.70 39.24
N ARG A 212 -7.96 -26.44 38.96
CA ARG A 212 -8.33 -25.39 39.94
C ARG A 212 -9.43 -24.51 39.32
N PRO A 213 -10.65 -25.06 39.12
CA PRO A 213 -11.65 -24.41 38.30
C PRO A 213 -12.13 -23.10 38.93
N SER A 214 -12.25 -22.08 38.09
CA SER A 214 -12.89 -20.80 38.38
C SER A 214 -13.66 -20.32 37.14
N ILE A 215 -14.43 -19.24 37.28
CA ILE A 215 -15.24 -18.67 36.19
C ILE A 215 -14.93 -17.18 36.03
N SER A 216 -14.80 -16.74 34.78
CA SER A 216 -14.65 -15.33 34.40
C SER A 216 -15.64 -14.96 33.29
N GLY A 217 -15.84 -13.66 33.05
CA GLY A 217 -16.74 -13.18 31.99
C GLY A 217 -18.24 -13.40 32.27
N THR A 218 -18.66 -13.33 33.53
CA THR A 218 -20.07 -13.49 33.91
C THR A 218 -20.96 -12.35 33.40
N ALA A 219 -22.26 -12.61 33.30
CA ALA A 219 -23.26 -11.56 33.09
C ALA A 219 -23.63 -10.95 34.45
N GLN A 220 -23.65 -9.62 34.52
CA GLN A 220 -23.86 -8.87 35.77
C GLN A 220 -25.07 -7.95 35.66
N ASN A 221 -25.90 -7.93 36.69
CA ASN A 221 -27.01 -6.98 36.84
C ASN A 221 -26.52 -5.63 37.39
N PRO A 222 -27.36 -4.58 37.39
CA PRO A 222 -26.98 -3.26 37.91
C PRO A 222 -26.56 -3.21 39.38
N ASP A 223 -27.01 -4.18 40.19
CA ASP A 223 -26.69 -4.29 41.62
C ASP A 223 -25.20 -4.54 41.91
N VAL A 224 -24.50 -5.25 41.01
CA VAL A 224 -23.08 -5.60 41.18
C VAL A 224 -22.17 -5.04 40.09
N ASN A 225 -22.69 -4.64 38.92
CA ASN A 225 -21.84 -4.25 37.80
C ASN A 225 -21.00 -2.99 38.10
N PHE A 226 -21.61 -1.94 38.67
CA PHE A 226 -20.87 -0.72 39.02
C PHE A 226 -19.83 -1.02 40.10
N ILE A 227 -20.22 -1.71 41.18
CA ILE A 227 -19.29 -2.12 42.25
C ILE A 227 -18.11 -2.91 41.66
N GLY A 228 -18.38 -3.90 40.81
CA GLY A 228 -17.38 -4.70 40.14
C GLY A 228 -16.43 -3.87 39.27
N ARG A 229 -16.94 -2.85 38.56
CA ARG A 229 -16.12 -2.00 37.68
C ARG A 229 -15.10 -1.15 38.44
N GLU A 230 -15.43 -0.74 39.66
CA GLU A 230 -14.56 0.06 40.54
C GLU A 230 -13.49 -0.77 41.27
N THR A 231 -13.62 -2.11 41.32
CA THR A 231 -12.66 -2.99 42.03
C THR A 231 -11.22 -2.90 41.51
N VAL A 232 -11.05 -2.45 40.26
CA VAL A 232 -9.74 -2.38 39.60
C VAL A 232 -8.95 -1.11 39.92
N ASN A 233 -9.58 -0.08 40.52
CA ASN A 233 -8.99 1.26 40.66
C ASN A 233 -7.60 1.26 41.30
N ARG A 234 -7.39 0.43 42.33
CA ARG A 234 -6.08 0.31 43.02
C ARG A 234 -4.93 -0.07 42.09
N TYR A 235 -5.20 -0.86 41.04
CA TYR A 235 -4.19 -1.29 40.08
C TYR A 235 -3.78 -0.14 39.16
N TYR A 236 -4.75 0.66 38.72
CA TYR A 236 -4.49 1.84 37.88
C TYR A 236 -3.84 2.98 38.66
N GLN A 237 -4.17 3.15 39.94
CA GLN A 237 -3.53 4.12 40.83
C GLN A 237 -2.07 3.77 41.11
N ALA A 238 -1.73 2.48 41.21
CA ALA A 238 -0.35 2.03 41.43
C ALA A 238 0.48 1.92 40.14
N ALA A 239 -0.15 1.82 38.97
CA ALA A 239 0.56 1.60 37.71
C ALA A 239 1.60 2.68 37.37
N PRO A 240 1.36 4.00 37.55
CA PRO A 240 2.39 5.02 37.31
C PRO A 240 3.68 4.81 38.11
N SER A 241 3.59 4.55 39.42
CA SER A 241 4.77 4.32 40.25
C SER A 241 5.49 3.03 39.85
N ILE A 242 4.75 1.96 39.54
CA ILE A 242 5.33 0.70 39.06
C ILE A 242 6.11 0.91 37.76
N VAL A 243 5.58 1.72 36.84
CA VAL A 243 6.29 2.05 35.60
C VAL A 243 7.56 2.84 35.89
N GLN A 244 7.51 3.84 36.78
CA GLN A 244 8.68 4.62 37.17
C GLN A 244 9.75 3.74 37.84
N ASP A 245 9.37 2.87 38.78
CA ASP A 245 10.30 1.93 39.44
C ASP A 245 10.95 0.99 38.41
N THR A 246 10.19 0.55 37.41
CA THR A 246 10.69 -0.29 36.32
C THR A 246 11.68 0.47 35.43
N MET A 247 11.38 1.73 35.09
CA MET A 247 12.30 2.62 34.35
C MET A 247 13.59 2.88 35.12
N ASP A 248 13.51 3.08 36.44
CA ASP A 248 14.68 3.32 37.28
C ASP A 248 15.58 2.08 37.36
N ARG A 249 15.01 0.90 37.60
CA ARG A 249 15.73 -0.38 37.55
C ARG A 249 16.36 -0.64 36.18
N PHE A 250 15.64 -0.32 35.10
CA PHE A 250 16.19 -0.42 33.75
C PHE A 250 17.39 0.51 33.55
N GLY A 251 17.31 1.73 34.07
CA GLY A 251 18.40 2.71 34.02
C GLY A 251 19.61 2.33 34.85
N GLU A 252 19.43 1.66 35.99
CA GLU A 252 20.54 1.09 36.77
C GLU A 252 21.30 0.00 36.01
N LEU A 253 20.58 -0.83 35.25
CA LEU A 253 21.17 -1.93 34.48
C LEU A 253 21.86 -1.46 33.19
N THR A 254 21.24 -0.52 32.49
CA THR A 254 21.62 -0.16 31.11
C THR A 254 22.30 1.20 31.00
N GLY A 255 22.18 2.06 32.02
CA GLY A 255 22.61 3.45 32.00
C GLY A 255 21.62 4.42 31.33
N ARG A 256 20.56 3.92 30.68
CA ARG A 256 19.53 4.74 30.01
C ARG A 256 18.35 4.97 30.94
N ARG A 257 18.17 6.21 31.39
CA ARG A 257 17.15 6.59 32.37
C ARG A 257 15.95 7.25 31.67
N TYR A 258 14.77 6.94 32.17
CA TYR A 258 13.50 7.46 31.68
C TYR A 258 12.62 7.89 32.85
N LYS A 259 11.72 8.82 32.60
CA LYS A 259 10.62 9.15 33.51
C LYS A 259 9.29 9.01 32.79
N LEU A 260 8.20 9.00 33.58
CA LEU A 260 6.84 9.10 33.02
C LEU A 260 6.70 10.32 32.10
N PHE A 261 7.30 11.44 32.55
CA PHE A 261 7.42 12.71 31.86
C PHE A 261 8.87 13.23 32.07
N ASP A 262 9.70 13.25 31.03
CA ASP A 262 11.04 13.88 31.12
C ASP A 262 11.00 15.28 30.55
N TYR A 263 11.67 16.18 31.27
CA TYR A 263 11.95 17.53 30.85
C TYR A 263 13.29 17.63 30.12
N HIS A 264 13.34 18.41 29.04
CA HIS A 264 14.56 18.76 28.30
C HIS A 264 14.57 20.25 27.96
N GLY A 265 15.71 20.92 28.13
CA GLY A 265 15.88 22.34 27.79
C GLY A 265 16.41 23.19 28.95
N ALA A 266 16.23 24.51 28.85
CA ALA A 266 16.74 25.46 29.83
C ALA A 266 16.11 25.23 31.21
N ALA A 267 16.89 25.26 32.29
CA ALA A 267 16.35 25.08 33.65
C ALA A 267 15.39 26.20 34.07
N ASP A 268 15.51 27.38 33.46
CA ASP A 268 14.68 28.57 33.66
C ASP A 268 13.80 28.88 32.45
N ALA A 269 13.37 27.86 31.71
CA ALA A 269 12.51 28.04 30.54
C ALA A 269 11.19 28.75 30.88
N THR A 270 10.77 29.66 29.99
CA THR A 270 9.48 30.36 30.05
C THR A 270 8.46 29.75 29.08
N ASP A 271 8.93 29.14 27.99
CA ASP A 271 8.12 28.64 26.90
C ASP A 271 8.40 27.15 26.70
N VAL A 272 7.39 26.30 26.91
CA VAL A 272 7.55 24.84 26.92
C VAL A 272 6.60 24.15 25.93
N ILE A 273 7.14 23.19 25.18
CA ILE A 273 6.35 22.27 24.35
C ILE A 273 6.06 20.98 25.13
N VAL A 274 4.82 20.49 25.11
CA VAL A 274 4.48 19.14 25.57
C VAL A 274 4.18 18.26 24.35
N ILE A 275 4.90 17.15 24.21
CA ILE A 275 4.85 16.31 23.00
C ILE A 275 5.12 14.84 23.32
N MET A 276 4.75 13.95 22.39
CA MET A 276 4.95 12.51 22.48
C MET A 276 5.39 11.94 21.12
N GLY A 277 6.12 10.81 21.14
CA GLY A 277 6.60 10.13 19.93
C GLY A 277 7.77 10.85 19.25
N SER A 278 8.05 10.51 17.99
CA SER A 278 9.26 10.94 17.27
C SER A 278 9.40 12.45 17.05
N GLY A 279 8.30 13.20 17.17
CA GLY A 279 8.35 14.66 17.14
C GLY A 279 9.16 15.25 18.30
N ALA A 280 9.25 14.53 19.43
CA ALA A 280 10.06 14.92 20.58
C ALA A 280 11.53 15.12 20.23
N GLU A 281 12.13 14.22 19.44
CA GLU A 281 13.53 14.32 19.00
C GLU A 281 13.79 15.57 18.15
N VAL A 282 12.83 15.96 17.29
CA VAL A 282 12.94 17.19 16.50
C VAL A 282 12.87 18.41 17.40
N VAL A 283 11.99 18.36 18.41
CA VAL A 283 11.82 19.44 19.39
C VAL A 283 13.07 19.58 20.26
N THR A 284 13.63 18.51 20.80
CA THR A 284 14.83 18.54 21.65
C THR A 284 16.05 19.05 20.88
N ALA A 285 16.29 18.55 19.67
CA ALA A 285 17.39 19.02 18.83
C ALA A 285 17.26 20.52 18.48
N THR A 286 16.03 21.00 18.26
CA THR A 286 15.78 22.43 18.02
C THR A 286 15.96 23.25 19.29
N ILE A 287 15.54 22.75 20.45
CA ILE A 287 15.75 23.39 21.76
C ILE A 287 17.25 23.54 22.04
N ASP A 288 18.05 22.52 21.82
CA ASP A 288 19.51 22.58 22.04
C ASP A 288 20.15 23.71 21.21
N TYR A 289 19.72 23.84 19.95
CA TYR A 289 20.16 24.92 19.07
C TYR A 289 19.72 26.30 19.57
N LEU A 290 18.49 26.48 20.03
CA LEU A 290 17.95 27.77 20.49
C LEU A 290 18.47 28.17 21.88
N VAL A 291 18.64 27.21 22.79
CA VAL A 291 19.24 27.43 24.11
C VAL A 291 20.71 27.84 23.97
N ALA A 292 21.45 27.26 23.02
CA ALA A 292 22.81 27.72 22.69
C ALA A 292 22.86 29.19 22.21
N GLN A 293 21.72 29.75 21.75
CA GLN A 293 21.56 31.17 21.39
C GLN A 293 20.98 32.03 22.53
N GLY A 294 20.73 31.44 23.70
CA GLY A 294 20.21 32.12 24.88
C GLY A 294 18.69 32.17 24.98
N GLU A 295 17.95 31.42 24.15
CA GLU A 295 16.50 31.32 24.30
C GLU A 295 16.10 30.45 25.51
N LYS A 296 15.03 30.83 26.20
CA LYS A 296 14.52 30.17 27.41
C LYS A 296 13.42 29.16 27.09
N VAL A 297 13.76 28.17 26.29
CA VAL A 297 12.82 27.18 25.77
C VAL A 297 13.06 25.79 26.37
N GLY A 298 11.99 25.00 26.44
CA GLY A 298 12.04 23.63 26.94
C GLY A 298 10.95 22.73 26.37
N ALA A 299 11.00 21.45 26.73
CA ALA A 299 9.99 20.46 26.39
C ALA A 299 9.74 19.47 27.52
N VAL A 300 8.47 19.07 27.69
CA VAL A 300 8.09 17.88 28.43
C VAL A 300 7.70 16.81 27.44
N ILE A 301 8.44 15.71 27.48
CA ILE A 301 8.23 14.57 26.61
C ILE A 301 7.43 13.52 27.38
N VAL A 302 6.29 13.09 26.83
CA VAL A 302 5.38 12.15 27.48
C VAL A 302 5.76 10.72 27.09
N ARG A 303 6.14 9.87 28.07
CA ARG A 303 6.35 8.43 27.85
C ARG A 303 5.09 7.67 28.23
N LEU A 304 4.63 7.84 29.47
CA LEU A 304 3.41 7.20 29.95
C LEU A 304 2.21 8.13 29.73
N TYR A 305 1.46 7.91 28.65
CA TYR A 305 0.23 8.65 28.36
C TYR A 305 -0.97 8.13 29.16
N ARG A 306 -1.00 6.82 29.46
CA ARG A 306 -2.01 6.20 30.33
C ARG A 306 -1.40 5.17 31.26
N PRO A 307 -1.83 5.10 32.53
CA PRO A 307 -2.61 6.11 33.25
C PRO A 307 -1.88 7.46 33.29
N PHE A 308 -2.62 8.57 33.12
CA PHE A 308 -2.01 9.90 33.08
C PHE A 308 -1.84 10.43 34.50
N ASP A 309 -0.61 10.47 34.99
CA ASP A 309 -0.31 11.02 36.31
C ASP A 309 -0.17 12.55 36.22
N GLY A 310 -1.26 13.26 36.51
CA GLY A 310 -1.32 14.72 36.39
C GLY A 310 -0.35 15.45 37.32
N ALA A 311 -0.08 14.90 38.51
CA ALA A 311 0.88 15.48 39.44
C ALA A 311 2.32 15.31 38.91
N ALA A 312 2.68 14.13 38.42
CA ALA A 312 3.99 13.90 37.80
C ALA A 312 4.20 14.77 36.56
N MET A 313 3.17 14.97 35.72
CA MET A 313 3.24 15.87 34.57
C MET A 313 3.49 17.32 35.00
N ALA A 314 2.69 17.84 35.92
CA ALA A 314 2.83 19.23 36.38
C ALA A 314 4.20 19.47 37.05
N ASN A 315 4.71 18.49 37.80
CA ASN A 315 6.03 18.56 38.45
C ASN A 315 7.21 18.43 37.48
N ALA A 316 6.99 17.97 36.24
CA ALA A 316 8.02 17.97 35.21
C ALA A 316 8.26 19.36 34.60
N LEU A 317 7.34 20.32 34.79
CA LEU A 317 7.48 21.68 34.29
C LEU A 317 8.37 22.53 35.22
N PRO A 318 9.30 23.35 34.69
CA PRO A 318 9.98 24.37 35.47
C PRO A 318 8.98 25.35 36.10
N HIS A 319 9.28 25.85 37.30
CA HIS A 319 8.45 26.84 37.97
C HIS A 319 8.40 28.21 37.26
N THR A 320 9.28 28.43 36.28
CA THR A 320 9.39 29.66 35.48
C THR A 320 8.48 29.67 34.24
N VAL A 321 7.75 28.59 33.98
CA VAL A 321 6.94 28.45 32.76
C VAL A 321 5.80 29.47 32.75
N GLU A 322 5.72 30.24 31.68
CA GLU A 322 4.64 31.20 31.41
C GLU A 322 3.69 30.71 30.31
N ARG A 323 4.21 29.92 29.36
CA ARG A 323 3.47 29.47 28.17
C ARG A 323 3.76 28.00 27.88
N ILE A 324 2.70 27.26 27.59
CA ILE A 324 2.75 25.85 27.24
C ILE A 324 2.06 25.67 25.90
N THR A 325 2.71 24.98 24.98
CA THR A 325 2.05 24.49 23.78
C THR A 325 2.05 22.97 23.77
N VAL A 326 0.88 22.38 23.60
CA VAL A 326 0.71 20.93 23.51
C VAL A 326 0.55 20.54 22.05
N LEU A 327 1.40 19.62 21.59
CA LEU A 327 1.41 19.14 20.21
C LEU A 327 0.82 17.73 20.12
N ASP A 328 -0.32 17.63 19.45
CA ASP A 328 -1.02 16.38 19.20
C ASP A 328 -0.77 15.90 17.77
N ARG A 329 -0.37 14.62 17.64
CA ARG A 329 -0.22 13.96 16.34
C ARG A 329 -1.52 13.25 15.93
N THR A 330 -2.66 13.90 16.13
CA THR A 330 -3.99 13.38 15.77
C THR A 330 -4.96 14.53 15.46
N LYS A 331 -6.18 14.20 15.02
CA LYS A 331 -7.28 15.15 14.86
C LYS A 331 -8.59 14.51 15.32
N GLU A 332 -9.28 15.17 16.25
CA GLU A 332 -10.63 14.81 16.67
C GLU A 332 -11.63 15.89 16.20
N PRO A 333 -12.26 15.74 15.02
CA PRO A 333 -13.16 16.77 14.49
C PRO A 333 -14.32 17.08 15.45
N GLY A 334 -14.47 18.35 15.83
CA GLY A 334 -15.53 18.82 16.72
C GLY A 334 -15.22 18.74 18.21
N SER A 335 -14.05 18.21 18.61
CA SER A 335 -13.64 18.17 20.01
C SER A 335 -13.28 19.59 20.53
N PRO A 336 -13.34 19.81 21.87
CA PRO A 336 -12.85 21.06 22.46
C PRO A 336 -11.34 21.25 22.30
N GLY A 337 -10.60 20.18 22.01
CA GLY A 337 -9.18 20.12 21.70
C GLY A 337 -8.73 18.66 21.57
N GLU A 338 -7.52 18.44 21.05
CA GLU A 338 -6.97 17.09 20.89
C GLU A 338 -6.63 16.41 22.24
N PRO A 339 -6.46 15.08 22.28
CA PRO A 339 -6.39 14.33 23.53
C PRO A 339 -5.28 14.77 24.49
N LEU A 340 -4.03 14.91 24.03
CA LEU A 340 -2.94 15.29 24.92
C LEU A 340 -3.12 16.72 25.42
N TYR A 341 -3.57 17.64 24.56
CA TYR A 341 -3.93 19.00 24.94
C TYR A 341 -4.95 19.03 26.10
N VAL A 342 -6.00 18.21 26.05
CA VAL A 342 -7.01 18.15 27.11
C VAL A 342 -6.43 17.59 28.42
N GLU A 343 -5.59 16.56 28.35
CA GLU A 343 -4.93 15.99 29.55
C GLU A 343 -4.02 17.00 30.24
N VAL A 344 -3.14 17.65 29.48
CA VAL A 344 -2.20 18.65 30.02
C VAL A 344 -2.96 19.83 30.60
N ARG A 345 -3.98 20.33 29.89
CA ARG A 345 -4.80 21.44 30.39
C ARG A 345 -5.49 21.07 31.70
N THR A 346 -5.96 19.84 31.84
CA THR A 346 -6.59 19.35 33.08
C THR A 346 -5.56 19.24 34.20
N ALA A 347 -4.44 18.54 33.97
CA ALA A 347 -3.38 18.36 34.96
C ALA A 347 -2.81 19.68 35.49
N VAL A 348 -2.53 20.65 34.61
CA VAL A 348 -2.02 21.96 35.00
C VAL A 348 -3.08 22.75 35.77
N SER A 349 -4.35 22.70 35.37
CA SER A 349 -5.43 23.40 36.09
C SER A 349 -5.61 22.84 37.50
N GLU A 350 -5.65 21.51 37.65
CA GLU A 350 -5.74 20.85 38.96
C GLU A 350 -4.52 21.16 39.85
N ALA A 351 -3.32 21.22 39.28
CA ALA A 351 -2.12 21.60 40.03
C ALA A 351 -2.16 23.06 40.53
N VAL A 352 -2.68 23.99 39.72
CA VAL A 352 -2.90 25.39 40.11
C VAL A 352 -3.99 25.51 41.17
N GLU A 353 -5.10 24.76 41.04
CA GLU A 353 -6.17 24.72 42.06
C GLU A 353 -5.65 24.19 43.41
N ALA A 354 -4.77 23.19 43.37
CA ALA A 354 -4.14 22.63 44.56
C ALA A 354 -3.07 23.55 45.19
N ASN A 355 -2.50 24.49 44.43
CA ASN A 355 -1.48 25.43 44.91
C ASN A 355 -1.78 26.88 44.49
N PRO A 356 -2.41 27.69 45.37
CA PRO A 356 -2.78 29.08 45.08
C PRO A 356 -1.63 30.03 44.76
N THR A 357 -0.37 29.61 44.93
CA THR A 357 0.81 30.42 44.60
C THR A 357 1.27 30.26 43.15
N LEU A 358 0.74 29.26 42.43
CA LEU A 358 1.00 29.07 41.00
C LEU A 358 0.04 29.93 40.18
N PHE A 359 0.57 30.53 39.10
CA PHE A 359 -0.26 31.20 38.10
C PHE A 359 -0.53 30.25 36.95
N MET A 360 -1.73 30.34 36.38
CA MET A 360 -2.10 29.55 35.21
C MET A 360 -1.28 30.01 33.99
N PRO A 361 -0.41 29.16 33.40
CA PRO A 361 0.29 29.52 32.18
C PRO A 361 -0.68 29.60 31.00
N LEU A 362 -0.30 30.31 29.94
CA LEU A 362 -1.04 30.28 28.67
C LEU A 362 -0.88 28.88 28.05
N ILE A 363 -1.98 28.14 27.89
CA ILE A 363 -1.96 26.79 27.28
C ILE A 363 -2.58 26.82 25.87
N LEU A 364 -1.75 26.53 24.87
CA LEU A 364 -2.12 26.45 23.45
C LEU A 364 -2.12 24.98 22.98
N GLY A 365 -2.97 24.67 22.01
CA GLY A 365 -3.00 23.36 21.34
C GLY A 365 -2.61 23.50 19.86
N GLY A 366 -1.79 22.58 19.37
CA GLY A 366 -1.36 22.51 17.98
C GLY A 366 -1.39 21.09 17.45
N ARG A 367 -1.69 20.93 16.16
CA ARG A 367 -1.59 19.64 15.45
C ARG A 367 -0.40 19.60 14.51
N TYR A 368 0.23 18.43 14.41
CA TYR A 368 1.35 18.21 13.49
C TYR A 368 1.35 16.78 12.94
N GLY A 369 2.13 16.54 11.88
CA GLY A 369 2.61 15.21 11.51
C GLY A 369 1.56 14.15 11.13
N LEU A 370 0.31 14.54 10.81
CA LEU A 370 -0.76 13.62 10.42
C LEU A 370 -0.40 12.87 9.14
N GLY A 371 -0.63 11.55 9.11
CA GLY A 371 -0.25 10.70 7.97
C GLY A 371 1.22 10.84 7.54
N SER A 372 2.14 10.94 8.51
CA SER A 372 3.56 11.26 8.31
C SER A 372 3.84 12.51 7.50
N ALA A 373 2.97 13.53 7.57
CA ALA A 373 3.36 14.89 7.19
C ALA A 373 4.68 15.27 7.91
N GLU A 374 5.54 16.00 7.22
CA GLU A 374 6.84 16.37 7.75
C GLU A 374 6.71 17.21 9.02
N PHE A 375 7.67 17.07 9.93
CA PHE A 375 7.80 17.91 11.11
C PHE A 375 9.27 18.24 11.32
N SER A 376 9.67 19.42 10.85
CA SER A 376 11.06 19.85 10.79
C SER A 376 11.41 20.86 11.89
N PRO A 377 12.71 21.13 12.14
CA PRO A 377 13.14 22.17 13.07
C PRO A 377 12.55 23.56 12.77
N ALA A 378 12.35 23.88 11.49
CA ALA A 378 11.69 25.12 11.08
C ALA A 378 10.25 25.23 11.60
N MET A 379 9.52 24.11 11.58
CA MET A 379 8.16 24.05 12.12
C MET A 379 8.16 24.18 13.64
N VAL A 380 9.12 23.55 14.33
CA VAL A 380 9.29 23.70 15.79
C VAL A 380 9.59 25.16 16.15
N LYS A 381 10.47 25.83 15.41
CA LYS A 381 10.78 27.25 15.62
C LYS A 381 9.51 28.12 15.49
N ALA A 382 8.68 27.87 14.49
CA ALA A 382 7.41 28.57 14.34
C ALA A 382 6.43 28.33 15.49
N VAL A 383 6.48 27.16 16.13
CA VAL A 383 5.69 26.89 17.35
C VAL A 383 6.16 27.78 18.51
N PHE A 384 7.46 27.89 18.76
CA PHE A 384 7.99 28.81 19.78
C PHE A 384 7.68 30.28 19.45
N ASP A 385 7.85 30.68 18.20
CA ASP A 385 7.53 32.04 17.73
C ASP A 385 6.06 32.39 17.91
N ASN A 386 5.16 31.42 17.72
CA ASN A 386 3.73 31.62 17.99
C ASN A 386 3.47 31.91 19.48
N MET A 387 4.17 31.25 20.41
CA MET A 387 3.95 31.42 21.86
C MET A 387 4.20 32.86 22.30
N VAL A 388 5.25 33.49 21.79
CA VAL A 388 5.67 34.85 22.17
C VAL A 388 5.06 35.95 21.29
N SER A 389 4.23 35.58 20.31
CA SER A 389 3.54 36.54 19.47
C SER A 389 2.50 37.35 20.24
N MET A 390 2.15 38.55 19.75
CA MET A 390 1.14 39.40 20.41
C MET A 390 -0.26 38.77 20.49
N SER A 391 -0.57 37.86 19.55
CA SER A 391 -1.85 37.15 19.50
C SER A 391 -1.59 35.69 19.10
N PRO A 392 -1.10 34.86 20.04
CA PRO A 392 -0.79 33.47 19.77
C PRO A 392 -2.00 32.74 19.21
N LYS A 393 -1.82 32.05 18.08
CA LYS A 393 -2.85 31.16 17.54
C LYS A 393 -3.01 29.97 18.49
N ASN A 394 -4.26 29.61 18.75
CA ASN A 394 -4.61 28.40 19.47
C ASN A 394 -5.38 27.45 18.53
N LYS A 395 -5.34 26.15 18.80
CA LYS A 395 -5.93 25.09 17.97
C LYS A 395 -5.42 25.13 16.53
N TYR A 396 -4.15 25.48 16.38
CA TYR A 396 -3.51 25.67 15.09
C TYR A 396 -3.07 24.32 14.47
N CYS A 397 -2.58 24.35 13.24
CA CYS A 397 -1.77 23.27 12.66
C CYS A 397 -0.43 23.82 12.16
N VAL A 398 0.58 22.96 12.03
CA VAL A 398 1.86 23.32 11.42
C VAL A 398 2.20 22.34 10.30
N GLY A 399 2.71 22.86 9.18
CA GLY A 399 3.00 22.11 7.96
C GLY A 399 2.12 22.52 6.77
N PRO A 400 0.79 22.25 6.79
CA PRO A 400 -0.12 22.63 5.70
C PRO A 400 -0.32 24.15 5.58
N HIS A 401 -0.65 24.62 4.38
CA HIS A 401 -1.16 25.99 4.16
C HIS A 401 -2.70 25.99 4.27
N ASP A 402 -3.21 26.38 5.43
CA ASP A 402 -4.64 26.50 5.68
C ASP A 402 -5.16 27.88 5.28
N ASP A 403 -5.66 27.98 4.04
CA ASP A 403 -6.29 29.17 3.48
C ASP A 403 -7.83 29.20 3.66
N VAL A 404 -8.37 28.26 4.44
CA VAL A 404 -9.82 28.15 4.68
C VAL A 404 -10.16 28.61 6.09
N THR A 405 -9.47 28.07 7.10
CA THR A 405 -9.68 28.44 8.51
C THR A 405 -8.54 29.27 9.09
N PHE A 406 -7.48 29.52 8.32
CA PHE A 406 -6.33 30.37 8.68
C PHE A 406 -5.62 29.93 9.97
N ASN A 407 -5.74 28.65 10.32
CA ASN A 407 -5.21 28.06 11.54
C ASN A 407 -3.78 27.53 11.36
N SER A 408 -3.18 27.59 10.17
CA SER A 408 -1.77 27.18 9.99
C SER A 408 -0.78 28.21 10.53
N LEU A 409 0.37 27.74 11.01
CA LEU A 409 1.55 28.58 11.29
C LEU A 409 2.43 28.70 10.04
N GLU A 410 2.89 29.93 9.77
CA GLU A 410 3.94 30.19 8.78
C GLU A 410 5.32 29.86 9.38
N TYR A 411 6.25 29.40 8.56
CA TYR A 411 7.61 29.05 8.99
C TYR A 411 8.64 29.26 7.88
N ASP A 412 9.87 29.58 8.26
CA ASP A 412 10.97 29.70 7.31
C ASP A 412 11.49 28.32 6.90
N ARG A 413 11.16 27.90 5.67
CA ARG A 413 11.58 26.61 5.10
C ARG A 413 13.11 26.44 5.00
N ASN A 414 13.88 27.54 5.06
CA ASN A 414 15.34 27.50 4.97
C ASN A 414 16.05 27.31 6.33
N PHE A 415 15.31 27.46 7.43
CA PHE A 415 15.84 27.24 8.77
C PHE A 415 16.30 25.79 8.93
N SER A 416 17.55 25.61 9.36
CA SER A 416 18.17 24.31 9.59
C SER A 416 19.11 24.38 10.78
N ILE A 417 19.14 23.30 11.55
CA ILE A 417 19.97 23.13 12.75
C ILE A 417 21.12 22.13 12.52
N GLU A 418 21.19 21.50 11.35
CA GLU A 418 22.19 20.47 11.07
C GLU A 418 23.55 21.11 10.78
N GLY A 419 24.57 20.71 11.55
CA GLY A 419 25.95 21.18 11.45
C GLY A 419 26.74 20.57 10.29
N ALA A 420 27.99 21.02 10.16
CA ALA A 420 28.94 20.52 9.14
C ALA A 420 29.54 19.15 9.48
N ASP A 421 29.31 18.65 10.71
CA ASP A 421 29.78 17.38 11.27
C ASP A 421 28.91 16.18 10.86
N VAL A 422 27.77 16.41 10.19
CA VAL A 422 26.87 15.36 9.70
C VAL A 422 26.91 15.30 8.18
N PHE A 423 27.30 14.16 7.63
CA PHE A 423 27.23 13.89 6.20
C PHE A 423 25.81 13.45 5.80
N ARG A 424 25.25 14.10 4.78
CA ARG A 424 23.85 13.95 4.35
C ARG A 424 23.79 13.57 2.88
N ALA A 425 23.18 12.42 2.59
CA ALA A 425 23.11 11.88 1.25
C ALA A 425 21.67 11.57 0.81
N LEU A 426 21.36 11.92 -0.44
CA LEU A 426 20.09 11.63 -1.10
C LEU A 426 20.29 10.75 -2.32
N PHE A 427 19.41 9.75 -2.48
CA PHE A 427 19.46 8.83 -3.61
C PHE A 427 18.08 8.71 -4.25
N TYR A 428 17.98 9.19 -5.48
CA TYR A 428 16.78 9.14 -6.31
C TYR A 428 16.85 7.89 -7.21
N GLY A 429 16.03 6.89 -6.87
CA GLY A 429 15.94 5.60 -7.57
C GLY A 429 14.56 5.33 -8.15
N LEU A 430 14.47 4.35 -9.04
CA LEU A 430 13.22 3.83 -9.58
C LEU A 430 12.78 2.59 -8.79
N GLY A 431 11.51 2.49 -8.42
CA GLY A 431 10.97 1.33 -7.73
C GLY A 431 11.30 0.03 -8.45
N SER A 432 12.00 -0.88 -7.75
CA SER A 432 12.57 -2.15 -8.24
C SER A 432 13.94 -2.10 -8.96
N ASP A 433 14.64 -0.98 -8.99
CA ASP A 433 16.02 -0.87 -9.52
C ASP A 433 17.11 -1.37 -8.55
N GLY A 434 16.76 -1.52 -7.26
CA GLY A 434 17.65 -1.98 -6.19
C GLY A 434 18.30 -0.87 -5.34
N THR A 435 18.01 0.40 -5.60
CA THR A 435 18.57 1.57 -4.89
C THR A 435 18.35 1.52 -3.38
N VAL A 436 17.09 1.35 -2.95
CA VAL A 436 16.75 1.26 -1.52
C VAL A 436 17.48 0.08 -0.85
N GLY A 437 17.58 -1.06 -1.53
CA GLY A 437 18.29 -2.23 -1.00
C GLY A 437 19.79 -2.00 -0.85
N ALA A 438 20.41 -1.31 -1.82
CA ALA A 438 21.80 -0.88 -1.72
C ALA A 438 22.00 0.08 -0.55
N ASN A 439 21.15 1.09 -0.40
CA ASN A 439 21.26 2.08 0.67
C ASN A 439 21.06 1.49 2.07
N LYS A 440 20.12 0.54 2.23
CA LYS A 440 20.00 -0.26 3.47
C LYS A 440 21.30 -1.00 3.80
N ASN A 441 21.97 -1.55 2.79
CA ASN A 441 23.27 -2.20 2.99
C ASN A 441 24.37 -1.16 3.29
N THR A 442 24.38 -0.01 2.62
CA THR A 442 25.34 1.08 2.86
C THR A 442 25.30 1.55 4.32
N ILE A 443 24.10 1.81 4.85
CA ILE A 443 23.92 2.18 6.26
C ILE A 443 24.48 1.10 7.18
N LYS A 444 24.20 -0.18 6.88
CA LYS A 444 24.69 -1.29 7.69
C LYS A 444 26.22 -1.42 7.63
N ILE A 445 26.82 -1.26 6.46
CA ILE A 445 28.29 -1.30 6.29
C ILE A 445 28.93 -0.18 7.09
N ILE A 446 28.49 1.07 6.92
CA ILE A 446 29.09 2.20 7.65
C ILE A 446 28.83 2.04 9.15
N GLY A 447 27.62 1.70 9.56
CA GLY A 447 27.27 1.54 10.97
C GLY A 447 27.96 0.36 11.68
N SER A 448 28.32 -0.72 10.95
CA SER A 448 28.98 -1.90 11.54
C SER A 448 30.50 -1.93 11.40
N GLU A 449 31.04 -1.36 10.33
CA GLU A 449 32.47 -1.41 10.04
C GLU A 449 33.20 -0.12 10.48
N THR A 450 32.47 0.92 10.90
CA THR A 450 33.05 2.18 11.41
C THR A 450 32.41 2.59 12.75
N ASP A 451 33.08 3.50 13.46
CA ASP A 451 32.55 4.07 14.71
C ASP A 451 31.37 5.02 14.48
N ASN A 452 31.20 5.53 13.25
CA ASN A 452 30.15 6.47 12.90
C ASN A 452 28.75 5.99 13.30
N SER A 453 27.93 6.94 13.75
CA SER A 453 26.49 6.81 13.77
C SER A 453 25.95 6.78 12.34
N ALA A 454 24.86 6.05 12.14
CA ALA A 454 24.23 5.93 10.84
C ALA A 454 22.71 5.95 11.00
N GLN A 455 22.07 6.81 10.22
CA GLN A 455 20.61 6.94 10.14
C GLN A 455 20.16 6.75 8.69
N GLY A 456 19.05 6.03 8.49
CA GLY A 456 18.46 5.86 7.17
C GLY A 456 16.94 5.89 7.18
N TYR A 457 16.37 6.72 6.31
CA TYR A 457 14.94 6.78 6.06
C TYR A 457 14.64 6.67 4.56
N PHE A 458 13.56 6.00 4.19
CA PHE A 458 13.23 5.68 2.80
C PHE A 458 11.82 6.12 2.48
N VAL A 459 11.72 7.08 1.55
CA VAL A 459 10.44 7.54 1.00
C VAL A 459 10.07 6.65 -0.18
N TYR A 460 8.95 5.97 -0.05
CA TYR A 460 8.36 5.15 -1.11
C TYR A 460 7.13 5.86 -1.67
N ASP A 461 6.90 5.68 -2.96
CA ASP A 461 5.60 5.93 -3.57
C ASP A 461 4.69 4.70 -3.34
N SER A 462 3.40 4.94 -3.16
CA SER A 462 2.37 3.90 -3.06
C SER A 462 2.14 3.16 -4.39
N LYS A 463 2.60 3.69 -5.54
CA LYS A 463 2.69 2.91 -6.79
C LYS A 463 3.67 1.75 -6.62
N LYS A 464 3.20 0.52 -6.84
CA LYS A 464 3.97 -0.73 -6.62
C LYS A 464 5.22 -0.87 -7.49
N SER A 465 5.28 -0.22 -8.66
CA SER A 465 6.46 -0.30 -9.54
C SER A 465 6.62 0.92 -10.44
N GLY A 466 7.86 1.25 -10.76
CA GLY A 466 8.21 2.31 -11.72
C GLY A 466 7.96 3.73 -11.19
N SER A 467 7.81 3.89 -9.89
CA SER A 467 7.73 5.17 -9.20
C SER A 467 9.07 5.60 -8.65
N MET A 468 9.21 6.88 -8.28
CA MET A 468 10.43 7.38 -7.66
C MET A 468 10.51 6.90 -6.20
N THR A 469 11.71 6.54 -5.76
CA THR A 469 12.05 6.31 -4.35
C THR A 469 13.18 7.25 -3.96
N VAL A 470 13.10 7.85 -2.78
CA VAL A 470 14.15 8.73 -2.26
C VAL A 470 14.69 8.14 -0.96
N SER A 471 15.99 7.87 -0.91
CA SER A 471 16.66 7.42 0.32
C SER A 471 17.37 8.61 0.96
N HIS A 472 17.13 8.83 2.25
CA HIS A 472 17.75 9.88 3.06
C HIS A 472 18.70 9.22 4.05
N LEU A 473 20.00 9.45 3.88
CA LEU A 473 21.03 8.87 4.73
C LEU A 473 21.79 9.96 5.48
N ARG A 474 22.05 9.72 6.76
CA ARG A 474 22.93 10.57 7.57
C ARG A 474 24.01 9.75 8.25
N PHE A 475 25.22 10.32 8.32
CA PHE A 475 26.37 9.73 9.00
C PHE A 475 27.08 10.82 9.81
N GLY A 476 27.59 10.49 10.99
CA GLY A 476 28.35 11.42 11.82
C GLY A 476 29.10 10.69 12.93
N GLU A 477 30.12 11.33 13.48
CA GLU A 477 30.89 10.77 14.60
C GLU A 477 30.03 10.67 15.87
N ASN A 478 29.16 11.67 16.09
CA ASN A 478 28.17 11.69 17.16
C ASN A 478 26.87 10.99 16.74
N GLN A 479 26.04 10.64 17.73
CA GLN A 479 24.74 10.03 17.47
C GLN A 479 23.85 10.97 16.65
N VAL A 480 23.39 10.53 15.48
CA VAL A 480 22.51 11.31 14.61
C VAL A 480 21.04 10.91 14.84
N LEU A 481 20.28 11.80 15.48
CA LEU A 481 18.84 11.65 15.73
C LEU A 481 18.09 12.80 15.05
N ALA A 482 17.69 12.58 13.79
CA ALA A 482 17.01 13.59 12.99
C ALA A 482 15.80 12.98 12.27
N PRO A 483 14.66 12.75 12.96
CA PRO A 483 13.50 12.08 12.38
C PRO A 483 12.68 13.01 11.48
N TYR A 484 13.35 13.68 10.54
CA TYR A 484 12.81 14.51 9.47
C TYR A 484 13.62 14.32 8.19
N LEU A 485 13.03 14.62 7.03
CA LEU A 485 13.72 14.50 5.74
C LEU A 485 14.85 15.54 5.60
N ILE A 486 15.91 15.14 4.92
CA ILE A 486 17.05 16.01 4.56
C ILE A 486 16.57 17.11 3.60
N ASN A 487 16.80 18.38 3.97
CA ASN A 487 16.53 19.55 3.12
C ASN A 487 17.81 20.19 2.55
N LYS A 488 18.99 19.86 3.09
CA LYS A 488 20.31 20.25 2.58
C LYS A 488 21.24 19.03 2.59
N ALA A 489 21.76 18.65 1.43
CA ALA A 489 22.52 17.42 1.23
C ALA A 489 23.92 17.71 0.67
N ASN A 490 24.93 17.10 1.28
CA ASN A 490 26.31 17.11 0.79
C ASN A 490 26.45 16.30 -0.51
N PHE A 491 25.61 15.27 -0.66
CA PHE A 491 25.66 14.33 -1.77
C PHE A 491 24.26 14.01 -2.31
N VAL A 492 24.10 14.09 -3.64
CA VAL A 492 22.88 13.68 -4.34
C VAL A 492 23.23 12.71 -5.46
N ALA A 493 22.54 11.56 -5.52
CA ALA A 493 22.64 10.62 -6.64
C ALA A 493 21.30 10.47 -7.36
N CYS A 494 21.35 10.51 -8.69
CA CYS A 494 20.21 10.24 -9.58
C CYS A 494 20.47 8.99 -10.41
N HIS A 495 19.77 7.91 -10.08
CA HIS A 495 19.97 6.61 -10.72
C HIS A 495 19.15 6.43 -12.00
N ASN A 496 18.27 7.40 -12.31
CA ASN A 496 17.48 7.42 -13.54
C ASN A 496 17.43 8.85 -14.12
N PRO A 497 18.07 9.10 -15.28
CA PRO A 497 18.18 10.44 -15.85
C PRO A 497 16.83 11.05 -16.25
N ALA A 498 15.78 10.23 -16.43
CA ALA A 498 14.44 10.73 -16.71
C ALA A 498 13.90 11.64 -15.59
N PHE A 499 14.33 11.43 -14.33
CA PHE A 499 13.88 12.24 -13.20
C PHE A 499 14.30 13.70 -13.29
N LEU A 500 15.40 14.02 -13.97
CA LEU A 500 15.85 15.40 -14.16
C LEU A 500 14.87 16.23 -14.99
N ASN A 501 14.05 15.58 -15.81
CA ASN A 501 13.02 16.25 -16.61
C ASN A 501 11.69 16.47 -15.85
N THR A 502 11.56 15.94 -14.63
CA THR A 502 10.28 15.87 -13.91
C THR A 502 10.39 16.43 -12.50
N TYR A 503 11.48 16.13 -11.79
CA TYR A 503 11.69 16.47 -10.40
C TYR A 503 12.87 17.42 -10.24
N ASP A 504 12.81 18.26 -9.21
CA ASP A 504 13.89 19.15 -8.83
C ASP A 504 14.93 18.42 -7.96
N VAL A 505 15.65 17.49 -8.58
CA VAL A 505 16.59 16.57 -7.90
C VAL A 505 17.70 17.32 -7.16
N LEU A 506 18.12 18.49 -7.66
CA LEU A 506 19.22 19.27 -7.09
C LEU A 506 18.75 20.39 -6.14
N ALA A 507 17.45 20.51 -5.87
CA ALA A 507 16.90 21.53 -4.97
C ALA A 507 17.58 21.53 -3.59
N THR A 508 17.83 20.32 -3.07
CA THR A 508 18.41 20.09 -1.75
C THR A 508 19.92 20.00 -1.75
N LEU A 509 20.61 20.04 -2.91
CA LEU A 509 22.07 19.99 -2.95
C LEU A 509 22.63 21.28 -2.34
N GLU A 510 23.60 21.16 -1.43
CA GLU A 510 24.29 22.34 -0.87
C GLU A 510 25.36 22.90 -1.84
N ASP A 511 25.84 24.11 -1.56
CA ASP A 511 26.91 24.72 -2.33
C ASP A 511 28.22 23.93 -2.12
N GLY A 512 28.92 23.61 -3.21
CA GLY A 512 30.09 22.74 -3.24
C GLY A 512 29.78 21.24 -3.13
N GLY A 513 28.49 20.86 -3.07
CA GLY A 513 28.06 19.48 -2.94
C GLY A 513 28.33 18.61 -4.17
N THR A 514 28.25 17.29 -4.00
CA THR A 514 28.54 16.30 -5.04
C THR A 514 27.25 15.77 -5.68
N PHE A 515 27.20 15.77 -7.02
CA PHE A 515 26.12 15.16 -7.80
C PHE A 515 26.61 13.96 -8.62
N LEU A 516 25.96 12.80 -8.46
CA LEU A 516 26.24 11.57 -9.22
C LEU A 516 25.05 11.20 -10.12
N LEU A 517 25.30 11.02 -11.42
CA LEU A 517 24.26 10.66 -12.40
C LEU A 517 24.56 9.36 -13.14
N THR A 518 23.58 8.44 -13.17
CA THR A 518 23.59 7.33 -14.13
C THR A 518 23.16 7.83 -15.51
N THR A 519 24.00 7.66 -16.54
CA THR A 519 23.68 8.10 -17.91
C THR A 519 24.35 7.23 -18.97
N THR A 520 23.79 7.22 -20.18
CA THR A 520 24.42 6.56 -21.34
C THR A 520 25.38 7.46 -22.10
N PHE A 521 25.29 8.77 -21.91
CA PHE A 521 26.16 9.77 -22.53
C PHE A 521 27.52 9.82 -21.82
N ASP A 522 28.57 10.17 -22.55
CA ASP A 522 29.88 10.39 -21.97
C ASP A 522 30.04 11.83 -21.44
N LYS A 523 31.24 12.15 -20.92
CA LYS A 523 31.53 13.44 -20.30
C LYS A 523 31.50 14.62 -21.28
N ASP A 524 31.68 14.35 -22.58
CA ASP A 524 31.76 15.37 -23.62
C ASP A 524 30.36 15.63 -24.20
N GLU A 525 29.45 14.65 -24.14
CA GLU A 525 28.07 14.75 -24.62
C GLU A 525 27.05 15.15 -23.53
N ILE A 526 27.27 14.74 -22.27
CA ILE A 526 26.22 14.79 -21.23
C ILE A 526 25.67 16.20 -21.00
N TRP A 527 26.52 17.24 -21.09
CA TRP A 527 26.12 18.60 -20.79
C TRP A 527 24.92 19.03 -21.63
N ASP A 528 24.97 18.81 -22.95
CA ASP A 528 23.91 19.21 -23.90
C ASP A 528 22.62 18.38 -23.77
N HIS A 529 22.64 17.30 -22.99
CA HIS A 529 21.49 16.46 -22.70
C HIS A 529 20.81 16.77 -21.35
N LEU A 530 21.37 17.69 -20.55
CA LEU A 530 20.77 18.11 -19.29
C LEU A 530 19.74 19.23 -19.50
N PRO A 531 18.68 19.30 -18.68
CA PRO A 531 17.80 20.46 -18.66
C PRO A 531 18.54 21.73 -18.24
N ALA A 532 18.17 22.88 -18.81
CA ALA A 532 18.76 24.18 -18.51
C ALA A 532 18.72 24.52 -17.00
N LYS A 533 17.63 24.15 -16.31
CA LYS A 533 17.50 24.33 -14.85
C LYS A 533 18.55 23.55 -14.07
N VAL A 534 18.84 22.31 -14.48
CA VAL A 534 19.83 21.45 -13.82
C VAL A 534 21.23 22.00 -14.04
N GLN A 535 21.55 22.43 -15.27
CA GLN A 535 22.82 23.09 -15.57
C GLN A 535 23.02 24.34 -14.71
N GLN A 536 21.99 25.21 -14.62
CA GLN A 536 22.03 26.41 -13.77
C GLN A 536 22.30 26.06 -12.30
N GLN A 537 21.62 25.05 -11.75
CA GLN A 537 21.84 24.62 -10.36
C GLN A 537 23.25 24.07 -10.13
N LEU A 538 23.82 23.34 -11.09
CA LEU A 538 25.21 22.84 -10.98
C LEU A 538 26.22 24.00 -10.98
N ILE A 539 26.00 25.02 -11.80
CA ILE A 539 26.83 26.23 -11.87
C ILE A 539 26.71 27.05 -10.58
N ASP A 540 25.50 27.43 -10.21
CA ASP A 540 25.23 28.34 -9.08
C ASP A 540 25.76 27.76 -7.77
N LYS A 541 25.67 26.43 -7.62
CA LYS A 541 26.14 25.72 -6.43
C LYS A 541 27.62 25.35 -6.51
N GLY A 542 28.32 25.57 -7.62
CA GLY A 542 29.69 25.09 -7.80
C GLY A 542 29.82 23.58 -7.53
N ALA A 543 28.85 22.80 -8.02
CA ALA A 543 28.72 21.39 -7.69
C ALA A 543 29.82 20.53 -8.33
N LYS A 544 30.24 19.46 -7.64
CA LYS A 544 31.12 18.43 -8.21
C LYS A 544 30.29 17.40 -8.96
N PHE A 545 30.41 17.34 -10.29
CA PHE A 545 29.55 16.50 -11.11
C PHE A 545 30.26 15.21 -11.57
N TYR A 546 29.67 14.06 -11.25
CA TYR A 546 30.15 12.73 -11.65
C TYR A 546 29.10 11.97 -12.46
N ILE A 547 29.54 11.19 -13.43
CA ILE A 547 28.70 10.32 -14.25
C ILE A 547 29.19 8.87 -14.26
N ILE A 548 28.26 7.94 -14.48
CA ILE A 548 28.58 6.53 -14.76
C ILE A 548 27.52 5.87 -15.66
N ASN A 549 27.96 5.08 -16.64
CA ASN A 549 27.07 4.25 -17.46
C ASN A 549 26.78 2.89 -16.79
N ALA A 550 26.06 2.93 -15.68
CA ALA A 550 25.79 1.75 -14.88
C ALA A 550 24.95 0.70 -15.62
N VAL A 551 24.09 1.10 -16.56
CA VAL A 551 23.24 0.17 -17.33
C VAL A 551 24.06 -0.65 -18.32
N LYS A 552 24.94 0.00 -19.10
CA LYS A 552 25.83 -0.71 -20.04
C LYS A 552 26.77 -1.65 -19.29
N LEU A 553 27.29 -1.20 -18.14
CA LEU A 553 28.16 -2.02 -17.28
C LEU A 553 27.41 -3.23 -16.71
N ALA A 554 26.19 -3.04 -16.18
CA ALA A 554 25.35 -4.14 -15.70
C ALA A 554 25.02 -5.16 -16.79
N GLN A 555 24.75 -4.71 -18.01
CA GLN A 555 24.51 -5.60 -19.15
C GLN A 555 25.75 -6.40 -19.54
N ALA A 556 26.91 -5.75 -19.64
CA ALA A 556 28.18 -6.40 -19.95
C ALA A 556 28.56 -7.47 -18.92
N LEU A 557 28.24 -7.23 -17.65
CA LEU A 557 28.49 -8.14 -16.53
C LEU A 557 27.41 -9.23 -16.34
N GLY A 558 26.35 -9.23 -17.17
CA GLY A 558 25.24 -10.18 -17.06
C GLY A 558 24.31 -9.95 -15.85
N LEU A 559 24.34 -8.76 -15.24
CA LEU A 559 23.46 -8.33 -14.14
C LEU A 559 22.09 -7.80 -14.63
N GLY A 560 21.91 -7.68 -15.95
CA GLY A 560 20.67 -7.21 -16.56
C GLY A 560 20.46 -5.72 -16.29
N ALA A 561 19.30 -5.36 -15.74
CA ALA A 561 18.96 -3.98 -15.39
C ALA A 561 19.36 -3.56 -13.97
N ARG A 562 20.09 -4.40 -13.22
CA ARG A 562 20.46 -4.13 -11.82
C ARG A 562 21.74 -3.31 -11.74
N ILE A 563 21.61 -2.06 -11.30
CA ILE A 563 22.73 -1.10 -11.17
C ILE A 563 23.16 -0.87 -9.71
N ASN A 564 22.47 -1.49 -8.76
CA ASN A 564 22.59 -1.21 -7.33
C ASN A 564 24.02 -1.31 -6.78
N MET A 565 24.79 -2.36 -7.13
CA MET A 565 26.17 -2.51 -6.66
C MET A 565 27.10 -1.47 -7.28
N ILE A 566 26.92 -1.16 -8.56
CA ILE A 566 27.72 -0.18 -9.29
C ILE A 566 27.55 1.20 -8.66
N MET A 567 26.30 1.60 -8.41
CA MET A 567 25.99 2.90 -7.79
C MET A 567 26.41 2.98 -6.33
N GLN A 568 26.28 1.87 -5.58
CA GLN A 568 26.78 1.79 -4.21
C GLN A 568 28.30 1.99 -4.15
N THR A 569 29.05 1.30 -5.02
CA THR A 569 30.50 1.48 -5.12
C THR A 569 30.85 2.91 -5.49
N ALA A 570 30.14 3.51 -6.45
CA ALA A 570 30.36 4.90 -6.81
C ALA A 570 30.20 5.83 -5.62
N PHE A 571 29.09 5.74 -4.87
CA PHE A 571 28.89 6.52 -3.66
C PHE A 571 30.07 6.44 -2.68
N PHE A 572 30.54 5.24 -2.36
CA PHE A 572 31.64 5.07 -1.41
C PHE A 572 32.95 5.72 -1.89
N LEU A 573 33.24 5.68 -3.20
CA LEU A 573 34.47 6.22 -3.75
C LEU A 573 34.53 7.75 -3.80
N ILE A 574 33.39 8.40 -4.01
CA ILE A 574 33.32 9.86 -4.21
C ILE A 574 32.63 10.63 -3.07
N SER A 575 32.11 9.93 -2.06
CA SER A 575 31.50 10.58 -0.88
C SER A 575 32.53 11.11 0.12
N GLY A 576 33.73 10.49 0.19
CA GLY A 576 34.78 10.88 1.14
C GLY A 576 34.47 10.52 2.60
N ILE A 577 33.46 9.69 2.88
CA ILE A 577 33.11 9.27 4.26
C ILE A 577 34.14 8.30 4.83
N ILE A 578 34.67 7.42 3.98
CA ILE A 578 35.71 6.43 4.32
C ILE A 578 36.78 6.42 3.22
N GLU A 579 38.00 6.07 3.61
CA GLU A 579 39.13 5.97 2.67
C GLU A 579 38.87 4.90 1.60
N LYS A 580 39.38 5.16 0.39
CA LYS A 580 39.05 4.37 -0.82
C LYS A 580 39.30 2.86 -0.67
N ASP A 581 40.47 2.48 -0.15
CA ASP A 581 40.87 1.07 -0.03
C ASP A 581 40.08 0.33 1.06
N GLU A 582 39.75 1.05 2.15
CA GLU A 582 38.90 0.55 3.23
C GLU A 582 37.47 0.33 2.73
N ALA A 583 36.95 1.27 1.93
CA ALA A 583 35.63 1.17 1.32
C ALA A 583 35.48 -0.06 0.41
N ILE A 584 36.44 -0.29 -0.49
CA ILE A 584 36.42 -1.45 -1.40
C ILE A 584 36.45 -2.75 -0.59
N THR A 585 37.27 -2.81 0.47
CA THR A 585 37.40 -3.97 1.35
C THR A 585 36.09 -4.24 2.10
N ALA A 586 35.47 -3.22 2.68
CA ALA A 586 34.21 -3.31 3.40
C ALA A 586 33.06 -3.78 2.47
N ILE A 587 32.96 -3.22 1.27
CA ILE A 587 31.96 -3.62 0.26
C ILE A 587 32.14 -5.09 -0.14
N LYS A 588 33.37 -5.52 -0.49
CA LYS A 588 33.64 -6.91 -0.89
C LYS A 588 33.34 -7.89 0.25
N THR A 589 33.67 -7.53 1.50
CA THR A 589 33.34 -8.31 2.69
C THR A 589 31.82 -8.46 2.86
N ALA A 590 31.07 -7.36 2.71
CA ALA A 590 29.61 -7.36 2.78
C ALA A 590 28.96 -8.19 1.65
N ILE A 591 29.49 -8.11 0.42
CA ILE A 591 29.04 -8.94 -0.72
C ILE A 591 29.20 -10.43 -0.38
N LYS A 592 30.35 -10.84 0.18
CA LYS A 592 30.58 -12.24 0.57
C LYS A 592 29.60 -12.69 1.65
N LYS A 593 29.35 -11.85 2.66
CA LYS A 593 28.38 -12.12 3.73
C LYS A 593 26.95 -12.28 3.20
N THR A 594 26.53 -11.38 2.32
CA THR A 594 25.16 -11.35 1.78
C THR A 594 24.91 -12.40 0.69
N TYR A 595 25.86 -12.59 -0.22
CA TYR A 595 25.69 -13.41 -1.43
C TYR A 595 26.44 -14.75 -1.40
N GLY A 596 27.28 -15.02 -0.39
CA GLY A 596 28.03 -16.28 -0.28
C GLY A 596 27.14 -17.52 -0.34
N LYS A 597 25.94 -17.45 0.27
CA LYS A 597 24.94 -18.53 0.24
C LYS A 597 24.30 -18.77 -1.15
N LYS A 598 24.49 -17.85 -2.10
CA LYS A 598 23.96 -17.97 -3.48
C LYS A 598 24.98 -18.56 -4.47
N GLY A 599 26.17 -18.91 -4.01
CA GLY A 599 27.24 -19.53 -4.81
C GLY A 599 28.27 -18.54 -5.36
N GLU A 600 29.49 -19.03 -5.61
CA GLU A 600 30.64 -18.20 -6.00
C GLU A 600 30.42 -17.41 -7.29
N LYS A 601 29.69 -17.95 -8.27
CA LYS A 601 29.41 -17.24 -9.53
C LYS A 601 28.74 -15.89 -9.27
N ILE A 602 27.75 -15.84 -8.37
CA ILE A 602 27.06 -14.60 -8.04
C ILE A 602 27.98 -13.66 -7.27
N VAL A 603 28.78 -14.18 -6.34
CA VAL A 603 29.77 -13.36 -5.59
C VAL A 603 30.76 -12.70 -6.55
N ASN A 604 31.37 -13.47 -7.45
CA ASN A 604 32.35 -12.97 -8.41
C ASN A 604 31.75 -11.95 -9.39
N MET A 605 30.51 -12.16 -9.84
CA MET A 605 29.82 -11.16 -10.67
C MET A 605 29.66 -9.81 -9.93
N ASN A 606 29.36 -9.84 -8.63
CA ASN A 606 29.26 -8.60 -7.85
C ASN A 606 30.64 -7.99 -7.58
N TYR A 607 31.70 -8.79 -7.39
CA TYR A 607 33.07 -8.26 -7.30
C TYR A 607 33.50 -7.56 -8.59
N SER A 608 33.25 -8.18 -9.75
CA SER A 608 33.51 -7.54 -11.05
C SER A 608 32.69 -6.26 -11.26
N ALA A 609 31.51 -6.15 -10.64
CA ALA A 609 30.73 -4.91 -10.67
C ALA A 609 31.37 -3.79 -9.83
N VAL A 610 31.98 -4.12 -8.68
CA VAL A 610 32.76 -3.17 -7.89
C VAL A 610 33.96 -2.69 -8.68
N ASP A 611 34.76 -3.62 -9.21
CA ASP A 611 35.98 -3.30 -9.96
C ASP A 611 35.63 -2.49 -11.24
N GLY A 612 34.60 -2.91 -11.97
CA GLY A 612 34.11 -2.18 -13.14
C GLY A 612 33.58 -0.78 -12.82
N ALA A 613 32.99 -0.56 -11.64
CA ALA A 613 32.56 0.77 -11.23
C ALA A 613 33.77 1.69 -10.95
N VAL A 614 34.80 1.19 -10.26
CA VAL A 614 36.04 1.94 -9.96
C VAL A 614 36.66 2.52 -11.23
N ASP A 615 36.67 1.75 -12.32
CA ASP A 615 37.32 2.14 -13.57
C ASP A 615 36.44 3.03 -14.48
N ASN A 616 35.16 3.21 -14.18
CA ASN A 616 34.19 3.85 -15.10
C ASN A 616 33.45 5.07 -14.51
N ILE A 617 33.74 5.49 -13.28
CA ILE A 617 33.24 6.76 -12.74
C ILE A 617 34.08 7.88 -13.31
N VAL A 618 33.42 8.89 -13.88
CA VAL A 618 34.09 10.00 -14.55
C VAL A 618 33.60 11.30 -13.95
N GLU A 619 34.53 12.19 -13.60
CA GLU A 619 34.24 13.57 -13.25
C GLU A 619 34.01 14.39 -14.52
N VAL A 620 32.96 15.21 -14.50
CA VAL A 620 32.59 16.13 -15.58
C VAL A 620 32.88 17.54 -15.10
N GLU A 621 33.74 18.25 -15.82
CA GLU A 621 33.98 19.66 -15.56
C GLU A 621 32.71 20.46 -15.84
N VAL A 622 32.23 21.23 -14.86
CA VAL A 622 30.99 22.03 -14.98
C VAL A 622 31.28 23.31 -15.77
N PRO A 623 30.74 23.47 -16.99
CA PRO A 623 30.94 24.68 -17.78
C PRO A 623 30.18 25.87 -17.19
N THR A 624 30.55 27.09 -17.59
CA THR A 624 29.84 28.32 -17.17
C THR A 624 28.63 28.68 -18.04
N GLN A 625 28.48 28.04 -19.21
CA GLN A 625 27.41 28.33 -20.17
C GLN A 625 26.28 27.31 -20.09
N ILE A 626 25.05 27.81 -20.14
CA ILE A 626 23.83 27.01 -20.20
C ILE A 626 23.47 26.74 -21.67
N THR A 627 23.44 25.47 -22.04
CA THR A 627 23.06 24.95 -23.38
C THR A 627 21.86 24.00 -23.33
N GLY A 628 21.40 23.66 -22.12
CA GLY A 628 20.41 22.63 -21.87
C GLY A 628 19.01 22.96 -22.39
N HIS A 629 18.18 21.93 -22.52
CA HIS A 629 16.80 22.09 -22.99
C HIS A 629 15.86 22.60 -21.88
N ALA A 630 14.74 23.21 -22.27
CA ALA A 630 13.68 23.56 -21.33
C ALA A 630 13.03 22.30 -20.75
N LEU A 631 12.60 22.35 -19.48
CA LEU A 631 11.85 21.25 -18.88
C LEU A 631 10.57 20.99 -19.69
N PRO A 632 10.26 19.72 -20.02
CA PRO A 632 9.00 19.39 -20.65
C PRO A 632 7.83 19.72 -19.71
N PRO A 633 6.65 20.08 -20.25
CA PRO A 633 5.47 20.27 -19.43
C PRO A 633 5.13 18.96 -18.71
N LEU A 634 4.89 19.04 -17.40
CA LEU A 634 4.60 17.86 -16.58
C LEU A 634 3.28 17.19 -16.99
N ILE A 635 2.30 18.00 -17.36
CA ILE A 635 0.99 17.61 -17.85
C ILE A 635 0.66 18.48 -19.07
N SER A 636 -0.09 17.92 -20.03
CA SER A 636 -0.60 18.65 -21.19
C SER A 636 -1.50 19.83 -20.78
N ASP A 637 -1.41 20.95 -21.49
CA ASP A 637 -2.30 22.10 -21.32
C ASP A 637 -3.78 21.77 -21.64
N GLU A 638 -4.01 20.67 -22.36
CA GLU A 638 -5.35 20.13 -22.66
C GLU A 638 -6.01 19.45 -21.44
N ALA A 639 -5.27 19.24 -20.35
CA ALA A 639 -5.80 18.57 -19.16
C ALA A 639 -6.83 19.46 -18.41
N PRO A 640 -7.78 18.86 -17.69
CA PRO A 640 -8.72 19.60 -16.84
C PRO A 640 -8.00 20.47 -15.79
N ASP A 641 -8.64 21.56 -15.37
CA ASP A 641 -8.04 22.51 -14.41
C ASP A 641 -7.62 21.85 -13.10
N PHE A 642 -8.46 20.98 -12.53
CA PHE A 642 -8.09 20.20 -11.33
C PHE A 642 -6.81 19.37 -11.54
N VAL A 643 -6.62 18.81 -12.74
CA VAL A 643 -5.43 18.02 -13.05
C VAL A 643 -4.19 18.92 -13.14
N LYS A 644 -4.31 20.11 -13.74
CA LYS A 644 -3.21 21.08 -13.86
C LYS A 644 -2.83 21.71 -12.51
N ASP A 645 -3.82 22.04 -11.68
CA ASP A 645 -3.61 22.84 -10.48
C ASP A 645 -3.33 22.00 -9.23
N VAL A 646 -3.84 20.76 -9.20
CA VAL A 646 -3.75 19.85 -8.04
C VAL A 646 -2.95 18.60 -8.37
N THR A 647 -3.41 17.80 -9.34
CA THR A 647 -2.75 16.52 -9.68
C THR A 647 -1.31 16.72 -10.15
N ALA A 648 -1.02 17.76 -10.93
CA ALA A 648 0.33 18.08 -11.40
C ALA A 648 1.30 18.33 -10.24
N LYS A 649 0.89 19.10 -9.22
CA LYS A 649 1.74 19.36 -8.04
C LYS A 649 2.06 18.08 -7.29
N LEU A 650 1.07 17.19 -7.12
CA LEU A 650 1.29 15.88 -6.50
C LEU A 650 2.25 15.00 -7.33
N ILE A 651 2.10 14.96 -8.65
CA ILE A 651 3.02 14.23 -9.55
C ILE A 651 4.44 14.81 -9.47
N ALA A 652 4.59 16.12 -9.32
CA ALA A 652 5.88 16.79 -9.16
C ALA A 652 6.55 16.54 -7.79
N GLY A 653 5.90 15.84 -6.86
CA GLY A 653 6.38 15.67 -5.49
C GLY A 653 6.22 16.91 -4.61
N LYS A 654 5.30 17.82 -4.97
CA LYS A 654 5.04 19.12 -4.31
C LYS A 654 3.66 19.16 -3.66
N GLY A 655 3.21 18.02 -3.12
CA GLY A 655 1.90 17.90 -2.49
C GLY A 655 1.76 18.73 -1.21
N ASP A 656 2.87 18.99 -0.51
CA ASP A 656 2.95 19.85 0.67
C ASP A 656 2.74 21.35 0.35
N GLU A 657 2.85 21.75 -0.93
CA GLU A 657 2.56 23.11 -1.39
C GLU A 657 1.06 23.32 -1.72
N LEU A 658 0.23 22.28 -1.63
CA LEU A 658 -1.21 22.41 -1.84
C LEU A 658 -1.85 23.16 -0.67
N LYS A 659 -2.80 24.04 -1.02
CA LYS A 659 -3.66 24.69 -0.02
C LYS A 659 -4.84 23.80 0.34
N ILE A 660 -5.40 23.99 1.53
CA ILE A 660 -6.58 23.23 1.97
C ILE A 660 -7.76 23.44 1.01
N SER A 661 -7.99 24.65 0.51
CA SER A 661 -9.08 24.95 -0.45
C SER A 661 -8.98 24.21 -1.79
N GLN A 662 -7.81 23.66 -2.14
CA GLN A 662 -7.59 22.92 -3.38
C GLN A 662 -7.97 21.44 -3.28
N MET A 663 -8.15 20.92 -2.07
CA MET A 663 -8.48 19.52 -1.81
C MET A 663 -10.01 19.35 -1.72
N PRO A 664 -10.56 18.21 -2.20
CA PRO A 664 -11.97 17.90 -1.95
C PRO A 664 -12.22 17.69 -0.45
N ASP A 665 -13.31 18.22 0.08
CA ASP A 665 -13.68 18.14 1.51
C ASP A 665 -14.24 16.77 1.93
N ASN A 666 -14.66 15.97 0.95
CA ASN A 666 -15.28 14.66 1.11
C ASN A 666 -14.47 13.51 0.48
N GLY A 667 -13.26 13.79 -0.02
CA GLY A 667 -12.43 12.78 -0.68
C GLY A 667 -12.92 12.34 -2.07
N HIS A 668 -13.85 13.05 -2.72
CA HIS A 668 -14.27 12.74 -4.10
C HIS A 668 -13.28 13.31 -5.12
N TRP A 669 -12.48 12.43 -5.71
CA TRP A 669 -11.48 12.80 -6.73
C TRP A 669 -12.02 12.61 -8.17
N PRO A 670 -11.56 13.43 -9.14
CA PRO A 670 -11.88 13.22 -10.55
C PRO A 670 -11.35 11.88 -11.06
N THR A 671 -12.12 11.25 -11.96
CA THR A 671 -11.71 10.04 -12.67
C THR A 671 -10.87 10.36 -13.91
N ALA A 672 -10.34 9.34 -14.58
CA ALA A 672 -9.60 9.42 -15.85
C ALA A 672 -8.29 10.23 -15.81
N THR A 673 -7.73 10.46 -14.64
CA THR A 673 -6.54 11.33 -14.50
C THR A 673 -5.23 10.67 -14.91
N THR A 674 -5.14 9.33 -14.96
CA THR A 674 -3.93 8.64 -15.47
C THR A 674 -3.64 8.90 -16.95
N GLN A 675 -4.64 9.33 -17.73
CA GLN A 675 -4.47 9.69 -19.14
C GLN A 675 -3.44 10.79 -19.35
N TRP A 676 -3.23 11.63 -18.34
CA TRP A 676 -2.39 12.82 -18.38
C TRP A 676 -0.98 12.59 -17.84
N GLU A 677 -0.71 11.44 -17.19
CA GLU A 677 0.57 11.21 -16.50
C GLU A 677 1.73 10.90 -17.45
N LYS A 678 1.52 10.05 -18.47
CA LYS A 678 2.49 9.73 -19.53
C LYS A 678 3.92 9.42 -19.03
N ARG A 679 4.00 8.45 -18.10
CA ARG A 679 5.20 8.12 -17.29
C ARG A 679 6.48 7.77 -18.06
N ASN A 680 6.37 7.25 -19.28
CA ASN A 680 7.52 6.92 -20.15
C ASN A 680 8.56 5.96 -19.54
N ILE A 681 8.12 4.95 -18.76
CA ILE A 681 9.01 4.05 -18.01
C ILE A 681 9.47 2.79 -18.77
N ALA A 682 8.88 2.48 -19.93
CA ALA A 682 9.26 1.29 -20.70
C ALA A 682 10.56 1.49 -21.47
N VAL A 683 11.52 0.58 -21.24
CA VAL A 683 12.74 0.45 -22.06
C VAL A 683 12.42 -0.09 -23.46
N HIS A 684 11.50 -1.07 -23.53
CA HIS A 684 11.05 -1.67 -24.77
C HIS A 684 9.52 -1.58 -24.90
N VAL A 685 9.05 -1.36 -26.12
CA VAL A 685 7.63 -1.29 -26.47
C VAL A 685 7.31 -2.22 -27.63
N SER A 686 6.05 -2.63 -27.78
CA SER A 686 5.64 -3.50 -28.88
C SER A 686 5.42 -2.71 -30.16
N GLN A 687 6.01 -3.16 -31.26
CA GLN A 687 5.76 -2.68 -32.63
C GLN A 687 4.87 -3.68 -33.37
N TRP A 688 3.87 -3.17 -34.10
CA TRP A 688 2.88 -3.96 -34.84
C TRP A 688 3.26 -4.14 -36.31
N ASP A 689 3.13 -5.37 -36.81
CA ASP A 689 3.22 -5.74 -38.23
C ASP A 689 1.80 -6.06 -38.75
N PRO A 690 1.22 -5.17 -39.60
CA PRO A 690 -0.12 -5.35 -40.16
C PRO A 690 -0.26 -6.61 -41.03
N ASP A 691 0.77 -6.98 -41.79
CA ASP A 691 0.71 -8.07 -42.78
C ASP A 691 0.66 -9.44 -42.11
N ALA A 692 1.33 -9.58 -40.97
CA ALA A 692 1.31 -10.80 -40.19
C ALA A 692 0.06 -10.93 -39.30
N CYS A 693 -0.69 -9.85 -39.06
CA CYS A 693 -1.71 -9.80 -38.03
C CYS A 693 -3.04 -10.48 -38.42
N ILE A 694 -3.54 -11.39 -37.57
CA ILE A 694 -4.84 -12.05 -37.76
C ILE A 694 -6.01 -11.33 -37.08
N GLN A 695 -5.79 -10.16 -36.47
CA GLN A 695 -6.82 -9.29 -35.87
C GLN A 695 -7.66 -9.94 -34.77
N CYS A 696 -7.03 -10.79 -33.95
CA CYS A 696 -7.72 -11.59 -32.94
C CYS A 696 -8.04 -10.85 -31.64
N GLY A 697 -7.33 -9.77 -31.29
CA GLY A 697 -7.53 -8.98 -30.06
C GLY A 697 -6.89 -9.52 -28.77
N ARG A 698 -6.22 -10.67 -28.80
CA ARG A 698 -5.57 -11.26 -27.61
C ARG A 698 -4.55 -10.31 -26.96
N CYS A 699 -3.78 -9.58 -27.76
CA CYS A 699 -2.79 -8.62 -27.30
C CYS A 699 -3.42 -7.46 -26.48
N SER A 700 -4.59 -6.96 -26.90
CA SER A 700 -5.35 -5.93 -26.19
C SER A 700 -5.95 -6.49 -24.89
N LEU A 701 -6.49 -7.71 -24.94
CA LEU A 701 -7.10 -8.36 -23.77
C LEU A 701 -6.11 -8.52 -22.62
N VAL A 702 -4.92 -9.03 -22.90
CA VAL A 702 -3.92 -9.34 -21.87
C VAL A 702 -3.09 -8.14 -21.43
N CYS A 703 -3.23 -6.98 -22.07
CA CYS A 703 -2.49 -5.79 -21.71
C CYS A 703 -2.95 -5.31 -20.32
N PRO A 704 -2.09 -5.39 -19.28
CA PRO A 704 -2.50 -5.07 -17.91
C PRO A 704 -2.71 -3.57 -17.67
N HIS A 705 -2.27 -2.72 -18.59
CA HIS A 705 -2.33 -1.27 -18.46
C HIS A 705 -3.22 -0.60 -19.53
N GLY A 706 -3.86 -1.38 -20.42
CA GLY A 706 -4.71 -0.80 -21.47
C GLY A 706 -3.96 0.06 -22.50
N CYS A 707 -2.64 -0.13 -22.64
CA CYS A 707 -1.76 0.66 -23.52
C CYS A 707 -1.79 0.21 -24.98
N LEU A 708 -2.21 -1.02 -25.26
CA LEU A 708 -2.37 -1.54 -26.62
C LEU A 708 -3.86 -1.70 -26.91
N ARG A 709 -4.36 -1.01 -27.92
CA ARG A 709 -5.80 -1.00 -28.30
C ARG A 709 -5.98 -1.30 -29.78
N MET A 710 -7.21 -1.66 -30.15
CA MET A 710 -7.58 -1.93 -31.53
C MET A 710 -8.87 -1.22 -31.90
N LYS A 711 -8.97 -0.79 -33.17
CA LYS A 711 -10.18 -0.20 -33.76
C LYS A 711 -10.43 -0.75 -35.16
N ILE A 712 -11.70 -0.77 -35.55
CA ILE A 712 -12.15 -0.96 -36.93
C ILE A 712 -12.85 0.33 -37.34
N VAL A 713 -12.42 0.93 -38.45
CA VAL A 713 -12.85 2.27 -38.88
C VAL A 713 -13.07 2.31 -40.38
N THR A 714 -13.86 3.27 -40.85
CA THR A 714 -14.03 3.50 -42.28
C THR A 714 -12.82 4.26 -42.86
N PRO A 715 -12.54 4.13 -44.17
CA PRO A 715 -11.52 4.95 -44.84
C PRO A 715 -11.73 6.47 -44.67
N GLU A 716 -12.99 6.92 -44.59
CA GLU A 716 -13.35 8.32 -44.36
C GLU A 716 -12.94 8.80 -42.97
N ALA A 717 -13.12 7.95 -41.95
CA ALA A 717 -12.70 8.26 -40.59
C ALA A 717 -11.17 8.42 -40.47
N LEU A 718 -10.39 7.62 -41.21
CA LEU A 718 -8.93 7.77 -41.28
C LEU A 718 -8.52 9.12 -41.89
N LYS A 719 -9.18 9.53 -42.98
CA LYS A 719 -8.96 10.86 -43.59
C LYS A 719 -9.32 11.98 -42.62
N LYS A 720 -10.45 11.88 -41.92
CA LYS A 720 -10.89 12.87 -40.92
C LYS A 720 -9.94 12.97 -39.73
N ALA A 721 -9.37 11.84 -39.29
CA ALA A 721 -8.37 11.79 -38.22
C ALA A 721 -6.96 12.23 -38.67
N LYS A 722 -6.78 12.61 -39.95
CA LYS A 722 -5.50 13.01 -40.54
C LYS A 722 -4.40 11.95 -40.35
N ALA A 723 -4.74 10.68 -40.57
CA ALA A 723 -3.76 9.60 -40.57
C ALA A 723 -2.70 9.83 -41.67
N ASP A 724 -1.43 9.80 -41.28
CA ASP A 724 -0.28 9.91 -42.19
C ASP A 724 0.20 8.52 -42.64
N ASP A 725 1.20 8.46 -43.51
CA ASP A 725 1.77 7.20 -44.01
C ASP A 725 2.44 6.35 -42.90
N ASN A 726 2.73 6.97 -41.74
CA ASN A 726 3.27 6.26 -40.57
C ASN A 726 2.17 5.62 -39.70
N PHE A 727 0.90 5.97 -39.92
CA PHE A 727 -0.23 5.37 -39.21
C PHE A 727 -0.62 4.04 -39.85
N LEU A 728 -0.11 2.96 -39.28
CA LEU A 728 -0.29 1.62 -39.82
C LEU A 728 -1.76 1.17 -39.76
N VAL A 729 -2.22 0.54 -40.84
CA VAL A 729 -3.56 -0.04 -40.99
C VAL A 729 -3.49 -1.35 -41.79
N ALA A 730 -4.48 -2.22 -41.61
CA ALA A 730 -4.73 -3.41 -42.42
C ALA A 730 -6.19 -3.43 -42.89
N ASP A 731 -6.54 -4.25 -43.88
CA ASP A 731 -7.95 -4.48 -44.23
C ASP A 731 -8.67 -5.25 -43.12
N ALA A 732 -9.85 -4.79 -42.69
CA ALA A 732 -10.56 -5.44 -41.59
C ALA A 732 -11.06 -6.85 -41.96
N SER A 733 -10.80 -7.83 -41.09
CA SER A 733 -11.18 -9.23 -41.29
C SER A 733 -12.57 -9.54 -40.70
N GLY A 734 -13.47 -10.10 -41.51
CA GLY A 734 -14.84 -10.45 -41.12
C GLY A 734 -15.86 -9.95 -42.14
N LYS A 735 -16.97 -10.68 -42.32
CA LYS A 735 -17.99 -10.33 -43.32
C LYS A 735 -18.62 -8.96 -43.05
N ASP A 736 -18.84 -8.65 -41.78
CA ASP A 736 -19.50 -7.42 -41.32
C ASP A 736 -18.60 -6.17 -41.41
N TYR A 737 -17.30 -6.34 -41.70
CA TYR A 737 -16.32 -5.25 -41.76
C TYR A 737 -15.77 -5.00 -43.17
N LYS A 738 -16.43 -5.53 -44.21
CA LYS A 738 -15.98 -5.42 -45.59
C LYS A 738 -15.83 -3.94 -45.99
N GLY A 739 -14.65 -3.59 -46.50
CA GLY A 739 -14.31 -2.21 -46.91
C GLY A 739 -13.83 -1.30 -45.78
N MET A 740 -13.84 -1.78 -44.52
CA MET A 740 -13.28 -1.07 -43.38
C MET A 740 -11.79 -1.39 -43.17
N LYS A 741 -11.12 -0.57 -42.38
CA LYS A 741 -9.71 -0.72 -41.99
C LYS A 741 -9.59 -1.08 -40.52
N PHE A 742 -8.63 -1.94 -40.22
CA PHE A 742 -8.25 -2.35 -38.88
C PHE A 742 -6.93 -1.71 -38.48
N THR A 743 -6.80 -1.29 -37.23
CA THR A 743 -5.54 -0.78 -36.69
C THR A 743 -5.35 -1.23 -35.25
N ILE A 744 -4.09 -1.49 -34.88
CA ILE A 744 -3.63 -1.64 -33.50
C ILE A 744 -2.66 -0.50 -33.23
N GLN A 745 -2.87 0.21 -32.12
CA GLN A 745 -1.97 1.26 -31.69
C GLN A 745 -1.55 1.05 -30.24
N VAL A 746 -0.31 1.41 -29.94
CA VAL A 746 0.30 1.32 -28.61
C VAL A 746 0.59 2.74 -28.11
N SER A 747 0.17 3.05 -26.88
CA SER A 747 0.66 4.21 -26.15
C SER A 747 2.03 3.86 -25.57
N THR A 748 3.09 4.34 -26.21
CA THR A 748 4.47 4.09 -25.75
C THR A 748 4.78 4.84 -24.46
N ALA A 749 4.11 5.97 -24.22
CA ALA A 749 4.25 6.76 -23.01
C ALA A 749 3.63 6.11 -21.77
N ASP A 750 2.63 5.24 -21.95
CA ASP A 750 1.98 4.53 -20.83
C ASP A 750 2.41 3.06 -20.73
N CYS A 751 3.10 2.53 -21.74
CA CYS A 751 3.54 1.14 -21.74
C CYS A 751 4.56 0.89 -20.62
N CYS A 752 4.43 -0.26 -19.95
CA CYS A 752 5.36 -0.72 -18.92
C CYS A 752 6.32 -1.82 -19.42
N GLY A 753 6.30 -2.18 -20.71
CA GLY A 753 7.27 -3.09 -21.34
C GLY A 753 7.17 -4.57 -20.93
N CYS A 754 6.02 -5.04 -20.41
CA CYS A 754 5.89 -6.38 -19.83
C CYS A 754 5.91 -7.58 -20.81
N THR A 755 5.87 -7.34 -22.13
CA THR A 755 5.92 -8.35 -23.21
C THR A 755 4.71 -9.30 -23.35
N LEU A 756 3.71 -9.25 -22.46
CA LEU A 756 2.53 -10.15 -22.52
C LEU A 756 1.77 -10.10 -23.86
N CYS A 757 1.66 -8.91 -24.48
CA CYS A 757 1.01 -8.77 -25.78
C CYS A 757 1.74 -9.51 -26.91
N VAL A 758 3.08 -9.57 -26.84
CA VAL A 758 3.93 -10.31 -27.77
C VAL A 758 3.87 -11.80 -27.48
N SER A 759 3.92 -12.19 -26.20
CA SER A 759 3.95 -13.59 -25.80
C SER A 759 2.66 -14.33 -26.19
N VAL A 760 1.50 -13.68 -26.02
CA VAL A 760 0.19 -14.26 -26.38
C VAL A 760 -0.11 -14.25 -27.88
N CYS A 761 0.63 -13.47 -28.68
CA CYS A 761 0.34 -13.30 -30.11
C CYS A 761 0.49 -14.63 -30.87
N PRO A 762 -0.60 -15.21 -31.41
CA PRO A 762 -0.54 -16.49 -32.13
C PRO A 762 -0.11 -16.31 -33.60
N ALA A 763 -0.14 -15.07 -34.09
CA ALA A 763 0.14 -14.74 -35.48
C ALA A 763 1.64 -14.74 -35.74
N ARG A 764 2.02 -15.29 -36.91
CA ARG A 764 3.39 -15.38 -37.41
C ARG A 764 3.40 -15.00 -38.88
N LYS A 765 4.43 -14.30 -39.31
CA LYS A 765 4.68 -14.03 -40.72
C LYS A 765 4.92 -15.35 -41.45
N LYS A 766 4.39 -15.48 -42.65
CA LYS A 766 4.62 -16.65 -43.50
C LYS A 766 5.79 -16.40 -44.43
N ASP A 767 6.62 -17.42 -44.68
CA ASP A 767 7.62 -17.37 -45.74
C ASP A 767 6.97 -17.55 -47.12
N LYS A 768 7.82 -17.55 -48.17
CA LYS A 768 7.37 -17.68 -49.57
C LYS A 768 6.66 -19.01 -49.85
N ASP A 769 6.93 -20.03 -49.05
CA ASP A 769 6.34 -21.38 -49.15
C ASP A 769 5.09 -21.53 -48.26
N GLY A 770 4.70 -20.47 -47.55
CA GLY A 770 3.52 -20.42 -46.70
C GLY A 770 3.73 -20.95 -45.27
N ASN A 771 4.96 -21.34 -44.90
CA ASN A 771 5.29 -21.82 -43.56
C ASN A 771 5.43 -20.66 -42.56
N LYS A 772 5.11 -20.92 -41.29
CA LYS A 772 5.24 -19.90 -40.23
C LYS A 772 6.71 -19.67 -39.90
N THR A 773 7.15 -18.42 -40.00
CA THR A 773 8.45 -17.96 -39.49
C THR A 773 8.38 -17.67 -37.99
N ASP A 774 9.54 -17.41 -37.36
CA ASP A 774 9.59 -16.96 -35.96
C ASP A 774 9.13 -15.52 -35.74
N ASN A 775 8.99 -14.74 -36.83
CA ASN A 775 8.56 -13.34 -36.78
C ASN A 775 7.08 -13.26 -36.42
N ARG A 776 6.79 -12.73 -35.22
CA ARG A 776 5.43 -12.50 -34.73
C ARG A 776 4.85 -11.19 -35.28
N ALA A 777 3.53 -11.07 -35.33
CA ALA A 777 2.86 -9.81 -35.70
C ALA A 777 3.07 -8.67 -34.69
N LEU A 778 3.65 -8.96 -33.52
CA LEU A 778 4.10 -7.98 -32.54
C LEU A 778 5.51 -8.36 -32.09
N VAL A 779 6.44 -7.41 -32.14
CA VAL A 779 7.82 -7.58 -31.65
C VAL A 779 8.18 -6.49 -30.66
N MET A 780 9.05 -6.78 -29.70
CA MET A 780 9.57 -5.75 -28.79
C MET A 780 10.68 -4.96 -29.49
N THR A 781 10.65 -3.64 -29.41
CA THR A 781 11.68 -2.74 -29.92
C THR A 781 12.07 -1.70 -28.87
N PHE A 782 13.24 -1.08 -29.00
CA PHE A 782 13.70 -0.02 -28.10
C PHE A 782 12.79 1.21 -28.20
N ASN A 783 12.45 1.79 -27.05
CA ASN A 783 11.61 2.99 -26.97
C ASN A 783 12.45 4.28 -27.11
N THR A 784 13.10 4.45 -28.27
CA THR A 784 13.92 5.63 -28.57
C THR A 784 13.07 6.90 -28.69
N GLU A 785 13.69 8.08 -28.63
CA GLU A 785 12.98 9.36 -28.78
C GLU A 785 12.24 9.47 -30.13
N GLU A 786 12.84 8.94 -31.20
CA GLU A 786 12.18 8.85 -32.51
C GLU A 786 10.92 7.97 -32.45
N VAL A 787 11.02 6.80 -31.81
CA VAL A 787 9.90 5.86 -31.62
C VAL A 787 8.79 6.52 -30.79
N LYS A 788 9.14 7.25 -29.73
CA LYS A 788 8.18 7.99 -28.90
C LYS A 788 7.45 9.06 -29.72
N ARG A 789 8.18 9.97 -30.38
CA ARG A 789 7.58 11.05 -31.18
C ARG A 789 6.67 10.53 -32.28
N ARG A 790 7.07 9.45 -32.97
CA ARG A 790 6.23 8.81 -33.99
C ARG A 790 4.97 8.20 -33.36
N ASN A 791 5.12 7.40 -32.31
CA ASN A 791 3.98 6.76 -31.66
C ASN A 791 3.03 7.73 -30.98
N ASP A 792 3.50 8.85 -30.44
CA ASP A 792 2.65 9.87 -29.84
C ASP A 792 1.73 10.50 -30.89
N ARG A 793 2.25 10.78 -32.10
CA ARG A 793 1.42 11.22 -33.23
C ARG A 793 0.40 10.15 -33.60
N SER A 794 0.84 8.90 -33.80
CA SER A 794 -0.06 7.79 -34.13
C SER A 794 -1.11 7.53 -33.04
N TRP A 795 -0.75 7.67 -31.76
CA TRP A 795 -1.67 7.52 -30.63
C TRP A 795 -2.72 8.62 -30.61
N ARG A 796 -2.33 9.89 -30.84
CA ARG A 796 -3.31 10.99 -30.99
C ARG A 796 -4.28 10.73 -32.15
N THR A 797 -3.78 10.30 -33.31
CA THR A 797 -4.61 9.89 -34.44
C THR A 797 -5.57 8.76 -34.06
N PHE A 798 -5.07 7.72 -33.37
CA PHE A 798 -5.90 6.60 -32.91
C PHE A 798 -7.01 7.03 -31.93
N MET A 799 -6.70 7.95 -31.02
CA MET A 799 -7.67 8.47 -30.06
C MET A 799 -8.72 9.38 -30.73
N ALA A 800 -8.37 10.07 -31.82
CA ALA A 800 -9.31 10.87 -32.61
C ALA A 800 -10.26 10.03 -33.49
N LEU A 801 -9.96 8.75 -33.74
CA LEU A 801 -10.85 7.85 -34.47
C LEU A 801 -12.12 7.52 -33.66
N PRO A 802 -13.28 7.39 -34.31
CA PRO A 802 -14.51 6.99 -33.64
C PRO A 802 -14.42 5.55 -33.09
N GLU A 803 -15.20 5.27 -32.05
CA GLU A 803 -15.46 3.89 -31.61
C GLU A 803 -16.37 3.18 -32.65
N LEU A 804 -16.28 1.85 -32.72
CA LEU A 804 -17.12 1.06 -33.62
C LEU A 804 -18.59 1.11 -33.18
N ASP A 805 -19.52 1.09 -34.15
CA ASP A 805 -20.95 1.02 -33.85
C ASP A 805 -21.29 -0.24 -33.02
N GLU A 806 -22.13 -0.07 -32.00
CA GLU A 806 -22.58 -1.15 -31.12
C GLU A 806 -23.39 -2.23 -31.87
N GLU A 807 -24.01 -1.89 -33.02
CA GLU A 807 -24.71 -2.87 -33.87
C GLU A 807 -23.74 -3.85 -34.55
N LEU A 808 -22.48 -3.45 -34.76
CA LEU A 808 -21.43 -4.25 -35.41
C LEU A 808 -20.53 -4.98 -34.40
N LEU A 809 -20.83 -4.87 -33.10
CA LEU A 809 -20.00 -5.35 -32.01
C LEU A 809 -20.68 -6.49 -31.25
N ASN A 810 -19.98 -7.61 -31.11
CA ASN A 810 -20.41 -8.71 -30.24
C ASN A 810 -19.47 -8.82 -29.03
N PRO A 811 -19.84 -8.22 -27.87
CA PRO A 811 -18.95 -8.14 -26.70
C PRO A 811 -18.73 -9.49 -26.02
N ALA A 812 -19.56 -10.51 -26.31
CA ALA A 812 -19.38 -11.87 -25.81
C ALA A 812 -18.23 -12.64 -26.50
N THR A 813 -17.64 -12.07 -27.55
CA THR A 813 -16.48 -12.64 -28.25
C THR A 813 -15.18 -11.97 -27.83
N LEU A 814 -14.07 -12.70 -27.93
CA LEU A 814 -12.74 -12.13 -27.68
C LEU A 814 -12.46 -10.89 -28.55
N LYS A 815 -12.67 -10.98 -29.87
CA LYS A 815 -12.44 -9.83 -30.78
C LYS A 815 -13.38 -8.66 -30.45
N GLY A 816 -14.66 -8.92 -30.25
CA GLY A 816 -15.65 -7.86 -30.00
C GLY A 816 -15.46 -7.16 -28.66
N SER A 817 -15.15 -7.88 -27.58
CA SER A 817 -14.85 -7.25 -26.28
C SER A 817 -13.67 -6.26 -26.36
N GLN A 818 -12.70 -6.51 -27.24
CA GLN A 818 -11.50 -5.70 -27.39
C GLN A 818 -11.62 -4.58 -28.41
N LEU A 819 -12.72 -4.54 -29.18
CA LEU A 819 -13.09 -3.39 -30.02
C LEU A 819 -13.76 -2.27 -29.21
N ARG A 820 -14.13 -2.54 -27.94
CA ARG A 820 -14.60 -1.51 -27.02
C ARG A 820 -13.45 -0.80 -26.34
N ARG A 821 -13.58 0.51 -26.17
CA ARG A 821 -12.71 1.31 -25.31
C ARG A 821 -12.65 0.72 -23.90
N PRO A 822 -11.46 0.44 -23.34
CA PRO A 822 -11.32 0.12 -21.93
C PRO A 822 -11.64 1.35 -21.07
N LEU A 823 -12.37 1.14 -19.97
CA LEU A 823 -12.66 2.18 -18.97
C LEU A 823 -11.83 2.00 -17.69
N PHE A 824 -10.70 1.27 -17.82
CA PHE A 824 -9.65 1.13 -16.83
C PHE A 824 -8.32 1.08 -17.57
N GLU A 825 -7.46 2.08 -17.35
CA GLU A 825 -6.24 2.27 -18.14
C GLU A 825 -5.12 2.93 -17.32
N PHE A 826 -3.88 2.57 -17.67
CA PHE A 826 -2.64 3.19 -17.19
C PHE A 826 -2.47 3.18 -15.66
N SER A 827 -2.98 2.14 -14.99
CA SER A 827 -2.92 2.01 -13.54
C SER A 827 -1.48 1.89 -13.00
N GLY A 828 -1.29 2.16 -11.71
CA GLY A 828 -0.01 2.00 -11.01
C GLY A 828 0.42 0.55 -10.73
N ALA A 829 -0.21 -0.44 -11.37
CA ALA A 829 0.06 -1.86 -11.16
C ALA A 829 1.42 -2.29 -11.73
N CYS A 830 1.95 -3.42 -11.24
CA CYS A 830 3.20 -4.02 -11.72
C CYS A 830 3.21 -4.27 -13.23
N ALA A 831 4.38 -4.15 -13.87
CA ALA A 831 4.57 -4.55 -15.26
C ALA A 831 4.26 -6.06 -15.43
N GLY A 832 3.17 -6.38 -16.13
CA GLY A 832 2.71 -7.77 -16.27
C GLY A 832 1.80 -8.25 -15.13
N CYS A 833 1.13 -7.34 -14.42
CA CYS A 833 0.17 -7.70 -13.36
C CYS A 833 -0.92 -8.68 -13.86
N GLY A 834 -1.17 -9.74 -13.10
CA GLY A 834 -2.21 -10.72 -13.42
C GLY A 834 -3.63 -10.33 -13.04
N GLU A 835 -3.83 -9.23 -12.30
CA GLU A 835 -5.16 -8.80 -11.84
C GLU A 835 -5.87 -7.88 -12.84
N THR A 836 -5.18 -6.82 -13.28
CA THR A 836 -5.78 -5.71 -14.04
C THR A 836 -6.38 -6.09 -15.40
N PRO A 837 -5.95 -7.14 -16.13
CA PRO A 837 -6.66 -7.59 -17.33
C PRO A 837 -8.12 -7.98 -17.07
N TYR A 838 -8.43 -8.54 -15.90
CA TYR A 838 -9.81 -8.86 -15.52
C TYR A 838 -10.64 -7.61 -15.23
N VAL A 839 -10.08 -6.67 -14.46
CA VAL A 839 -10.72 -5.37 -14.17
C VAL A 839 -10.99 -4.60 -15.47
N LYS A 840 -9.98 -4.52 -16.35
CA LYS A 840 -10.12 -3.93 -17.67
C LYS A 840 -11.26 -4.56 -18.46
N LEU A 841 -11.34 -5.90 -18.49
CA LEU A 841 -12.39 -6.62 -19.21
C LEU A 841 -13.79 -6.31 -18.67
N ILE A 842 -14.03 -6.35 -17.35
CA ILE A 842 -15.35 -6.02 -16.79
C ILE A 842 -15.76 -4.58 -17.10
N THR A 843 -14.80 -3.64 -17.15
CA THR A 843 -15.10 -2.25 -17.51
C THR A 843 -15.44 -2.08 -19.01
N GLN A 844 -14.86 -2.91 -19.90
CA GLN A 844 -15.22 -2.94 -21.32
C GLN A 844 -16.64 -3.51 -21.53
N LEU A 845 -17.04 -4.47 -20.70
CA LEU A 845 -18.35 -5.13 -20.82
C LEU A 845 -19.48 -4.30 -20.21
N PHE A 846 -19.27 -3.70 -19.03
CA PHE A 846 -20.36 -3.11 -18.21
C PHE A 846 -20.03 -1.73 -17.61
N GLY A 847 -18.85 -1.16 -17.89
CA GLY A 847 -18.31 -0.02 -17.16
C GLY A 847 -19.14 1.27 -17.27
N ASP A 848 -19.99 1.41 -18.28
CA ASP A 848 -20.86 2.58 -18.49
C ASP A 848 -22.08 2.64 -17.55
N ARG A 849 -22.27 1.63 -16.71
CA ARG A 849 -23.37 1.52 -15.72
C ARG A 849 -22.92 0.81 -14.43
N MET A 850 -21.61 0.79 -14.18
CA MET A 850 -21.00 0.01 -13.10
C MET A 850 -20.81 0.85 -11.83
N TYR A 851 -21.18 0.28 -10.68
CA TYR A 851 -20.67 0.66 -9.37
C TYR A 851 -19.61 -0.36 -8.94
N ILE A 852 -18.49 0.12 -8.41
CA ILE A 852 -17.41 -0.71 -7.88
C ILE A 852 -17.25 -0.42 -6.39
N ALA A 853 -17.60 -1.41 -5.57
CA ALA A 853 -17.14 -1.52 -4.19
C ALA A 853 -15.80 -2.29 -4.22
N ASN A 854 -14.71 -1.63 -3.85
CA ASN A 854 -13.38 -2.24 -3.92
C ASN A 854 -12.78 -2.44 -2.53
N ALA A 855 -12.41 -3.68 -2.20
CA ALA A 855 -11.74 -3.99 -0.93
C ALA A 855 -10.33 -3.39 -0.91
N THR A 856 -9.84 -3.05 0.27
CA THR A 856 -8.44 -2.65 0.45
C THR A 856 -7.50 -3.80 0.05
N GLY A 857 -6.42 -3.46 -0.67
CA GLY A 857 -5.50 -4.43 -1.27
C GLY A 857 -4.91 -3.92 -2.58
N CYS A 858 -4.26 -4.78 -3.36
CA CYS A 858 -3.65 -4.39 -4.65
C CYS A 858 -4.63 -3.60 -5.53
N SER A 859 -5.87 -4.08 -5.65
CA SER A 859 -6.91 -3.47 -6.48
C SER A 859 -7.29 -2.05 -6.06
N SER A 860 -7.31 -1.75 -4.77
CA SER A 860 -7.49 -0.39 -4.29
C SER A 860 -6.26 0.49 -4.56
N ILE A 861 -5.05 -0.06 -4.42
CA ILE A 861 -3.82 0.72 -4.60
C ILE A 861 -3.64 1.10 -6.06
N TYR A 862 -3.67 0.16 -7.01
CA TYR A 862 -3.58 0.56 -8.41
C TYR A 862 -4.87 1.22 -8.93
N GLY A 863 -6.00 1.06 -8.23
CA GLY A 863 -7.33 1.52 -8.65
C GLY A 863 -7.73 2.91 -8.15
N GLY A 864 -7.14 3.39 -7.06
CA GLY A 864 -7.55 4.64 -6.41
C GLY A 864 -6.46 5.33 -5.58
N ASN A 865 -5.18 4.99 -5.78
CA ASN A 865 -4.08 5.69 -5.11
C ASN A 865 -3.72 7.00 -5.84
N LEU A 866 -3.80 8.10 -5.11
CA LEU A 866 -3.42 9.43 -5.59
C LEU A 866 -1.94 9.47 -5.98
N PRO A 867 -1.55 10.27 -6.99
CA PRO A 867 -2.30 11.42 -7.54
C PRO A 867 -3.24 11.13 -8.70
N THR A 868 -3.24 9.91 -9.26
CA THR A 868 -3.92 9.60 -10.53
C THR A 868 -4.82 8.38 -10.42
N THR A 869 -6.00 8.43 -11.01
CA THR A 869 -7.02 7.38 -10.99
C THR A 869 -7.21 6.77 -12.39
N PRO A 870 -7.22 5.43 -12.53
CA PRO A 870 -7.26 4.73 -13.83
C PRO A 870 -8.66 4.51 -14.43
N TYR A 871 -9.72 4.64 -13.64
CA TYR A 871 -11.09 4.44 -14.13
C TYR A 871 -11.48 5.60 -15.04
N CYS A 872 -12.03 5.31 -16.21
CA CYS A 872 -12.26 6.30 -17.27
C CYS A 872 -13.73 6.38 -17.69
N GLN A 873 -14.04 7.40 -18.50
CA GLN A 873 -15.37 7.64 -19.04
C GLN A 873 -15.41 7.39 -20.56
N ARG A 874 -16.60 7.03 -21.05
CA ARG A 874 -16.97 7.09 -22.47
C ARG A 874 -17.04 8.54 -22.94
N SER A 875 -17.19 8.73 -24.24
CA SER A 875 -17.39 10.05 -24.85
C SER A 875 -18.67 10.77 -24.39
N ASP A 876 -19.64 10.06 -23.83
CA ASP A 876 -20.88 10.62 -23.26
C ASP A 876 -20.79 10.89 -21.75
N GLY A 877 -19.60 10.78 -21.15
CA GLY A 877 -19.33 11.02 -19.73
C GLY A 877 -19.64 9.83 -18.81
N ARG A 878 -20.16 8.71 -19.32
CA ARG A 878 -20.49 7.53 -18.49
C ARG A 878 -19.27 6.65 -18.24
N GLY A 879 -19.10 6.19 -17.01
CA GLY A 879 -18.02 5.28 -16.63
C GLY A 879 -18.23 4.70 -15.23
N PRO A 880 -17.30 3.87 -14.74
CA PRO A 880 -17.41 3.23 -13.45
C PRO A 880 -17.41 4.26 -12.31
N ALA A 881 -18.38 4.15 -11.40
CA ALA A 881 -18.32 4.83 -10.11
C ALA A 881 -17.56 3.91 -9.14
N TRP A 882 -16.43 4.36 -8.61
CA TRP A 882 -15.53 3.54 -7.79
C TRP A 882 -15.43 4.09 -6.38
N SER A 883 -15.44 3.21 -5.38
CA SER A 883 -15.17 3.57 -3.99
C SER A 883 -14.53 2.41 -3.23
N ASN A 884 -13.68 2.74 -2.26
CA ASN A 884 -13.08 1.83 -1.30
C ASN A 884 -13.54 2.25 0.10
N SER A 885 -14.25 1.36 0.79
CA SER A 885 -14.61 1.53 2.20
C SER A 885 -13.44 1.05 3.07
N LEU A 886 -13.45 -0.20 3.52
CA LEU A 886 -12.38 -0.80 4.31
C LEU A 886 -11.91 -2.14 3.71
N PHE A 887 -11.09 -2.88 4.46
CA PHE A 887 -10.63 -4.19 4.02
C PHE A 887 -11.66 -5.27 4.31
N GLU A 888 -12.32 -5.17 5.45
CA GLU A 888 -13.20 -6.17 6.06
C GLU A 888 -14.64 -6.12 5.55
N ASP A 889 -15.14 -4.97 5.07
CA ASP A 889 -16.57 -4.69 4.86
C ASP A 889 -17.01 -4.60 3.39
N ASN A 890 -16.12 -4.92 2.46
CA ASN A 890 -16.35 -4.59 1.04
C ASN A 890 -17.59 -5.28 0.44
N ALA A 891 -17.95 -6.48 0.93
CA ALA A 891 -19.14 -7.17 0.45
C ALA A 891 -20.40 -6.41 0.86
N GLU A 892 -20.47 -6.05 2.15
CA GLU A 892 -21.55 -5.33 2.80
C GLU A 892 -21.68 -3.92 2.20
N TYR A 893 -20.56 -3.27 1.91
CA TYR A 893 -20.53 -1.97 1.23
C TYR A 893 -21.16 -2.05 -0.17
N GLY A 894 -20.81 -3.08 -0.94
CA GLY A 894 -21.44 -3.37 -2.24
C GLY A 894 -22.92 -3.71 -2.12
N LEU A 895 -23.34 -4.46 -1.09
CA LEU A 895 -24.75 -4.72 -0.81
C LEU A 895 -25.51 -3.42 -0.51
N GLY A 896 -24.92 -2.50 0.26
CA GLY A 896 -25.49 -1.16 0.50
C GLY A 896 -25.69 -0.37 -0.80
N MET A 897 -24.72 -0.43 -1.74
CA MET A 897 -24.90 0.16 -3.07
C MET A 897 -26.08 -0.47 -3.83
N ARG A 898 -26.21 -1.80 -3.81
CA ARG A 898 -27.33 -2.51 -4.45
C ARG A 898 -28.68 -2.10 -3.88
N GLN A 899 -28.81 -2.07 -2.55
CA GLN A 899 -30.03 -1.63 -1.86
C GLN A 899 -30.44 -0.21 -2.27
N ALA A 900 -29.46 0.71 -2.35
CA ALA A 900 -29.72 2.07 -2.78
C ALA A 900 -30.20 2.14 -4.25
N VAL A 901 -29.56 1.40 -5.16
CA VAL A 901 -29.98 1.34 -6.56
C VAL A 901 -31.40 0.77 -6.68
N ASP A 902 -31.72 -0.31 -5.95
CA ASP A 902 -33.06 -0.90 -5.95
C ASP A 902 -34.11 0.09 -5.47
N LYS A 903 -33.89 0.71 -4.31
CA LYS A 903 -34.89 1.63 -3.74
C LYS A 903 -35.11 2.86 -4.61
N LEU A 904 -34.05 3.42 -5.21
CA LEU A 904 -34.17 4.55 -6.12
C LEU A 904 -34.87 4.15 -7.43
N GLY A 905 -34.65 2.94 -7.93
CA GLY A 905 -35.41 2.37 -9.05
C GLY A 905 -36.89 2.20 -8.72
N MET A 906 -37.23 1.62 -7.57
CA MET A 906 -38.62 1.50 -7.08
C MET A 906 -39.29 2.87 -6.96
N GLN A 907 -38.60 3.84 -6.36
CA GLN A 907 -39.09 5.21 -6.21
C GLN A 907 -39.34 5.87 -7.58
N ALA A 908 -38.48 5.63 -8.57
CA ALA A 908 -38.70 6.12 -9.93
C ALA A 908 -39.98 5.53 -10.53
N VAL A 909 -40.27 4.25 -10.31
CA VAL A 909 -41.51 3.60 -10.77
C VAL A 909 -42.74 4.16 -10.07
N GLU A 910 -42.72 4.29 -8.74
CA GLU A 910 -43.80 4.91 -7.95
C GLU A 910 -44.10 6.34 -8.45
N LEU A 911 -43.06 7.12 -8.75
CA LEU A 911 -43.18 8.48 -9.28
C LEU A 911 -43.66 8.51 -10.74
N LEU A 912 -43.35 7.49 -11.56
CA LEU A 912 -43.94 7.36 -12.90
C LEU A 912 -45.45 7.15 -12.82
N GLU A 913 -45.94 6.34 -11.87
CA GLU A 913 -47.39 6.17 -11.67
C GLU A 913 -48.08 7.47 -11.26
N GLN A 914 -47.46 8.23 -10.35
CA GLN A 914 -47.93 9.57 -9.99
C GLN A 914 -47.87 10.55 -11.17
N ALA A 915 -46.85 10.44 -12.02
CA ALA A 915 -46.73 11.27 -13.22
C ALA A 915 -47.86 10.95 -14.23
N VAL A 916 -48.31 9.70 -14.33
CA VAL A 916 -49.50 9.33 -15.11
C VAL A 916 -50.77 9.95 -14.50
N SER A 917 -50.98 9.82 -13.19
CA SER A 917 -52.19 10.37 -12.54
C SER A 917 -52.28 11.89 -12.66
N LYS A 918 -51.14 12.58 -12.63
CA LYS A 918 -51.02 14.03 -12.84
C LYS A 918 -50.96 14.44 -14.32
N LYS A 919 -51.15 13.51 -15.26
CA LYS A 919 -51.12 13.75 -16.72
C LYS A 919 -49.81 14.36 -17.24
N LEU A 920 -48.70 14.13 -16.53
CA LEU A 920 -47.36 14.55 -16.96
C LEU A 920 -46.81 13.61 -18.05
N ILE A 921 -47.18 12.34 -17.99
CA ILE A 921 -46.87 11.31 -19.00
C ILE A 921 -48.09 10.43 -19.25
N THR A 922 -48.01 9.56 -20.27
CA THR A 922 -49.07 8.60 -20.59
C THR A 922 -48.81 7.24 -19.94
N ARG A 923 -49.86 6.42 -19.76
CA ARG A 923 -49.72 5.03 -19.28
C ARG A 923 -48.81 4.19 -20.19
N LYS A 924 -48.81 4.45 -21.50
CA LYS A 924 -47.92 3.79 -22.46
C LYS A 924 -46.44 4.04 -22.12
N VAL A 925 -46.08 5.29 -21.78
CA VAL A 925 -44.70 5.64 -21.40
C VAL A 925 -44.27 4.91 -20.13
N LEU A 926 -45.16 4.78 -19.13
CA LEU A 926 -44.90 3.96 -17.95
C LEU A 926 -44.60 2.52 -18.34
N THR A 927 -45.48 1.87 -19.11
CA THR A 927 -45.30 0.48 -19.55
C THR A 927 -44.01 0.29 -20.34
N ASP A 928 -43.76 1.13 -21.35
CA ASP A 928 -42.57 1.06 -22.20
C ASP A 928 -41.26 1.20 -21.39
N LEU A 929 -41.28 1.93 -20.26
CA LEU A 929 -40.13 2.12 -19.38
C LEU A 929 -39.95 0.96 -18.38
N THR A 930 -41.03 0.37 -17.87
CA THR A 930 -40.96 -0.63 -16.80
C THR A 930 -40.87 -2.07 -17.29
N THR A 931 -41.31 -2.37 -18.51
CA THR A 931 -41.30 -3.74 -19.06
C THR A 931 -40.22 -3.97 -20.12
N ALA A 932 -39.39 -2.97 -20.42
CA ALA A 932 -38.31 -3.13 -21.38
C ALA A 932 -37.23 -4.09 -20.84
N SER A 933 -36.87 -5.09 -21.66
CA SER A 933 -35.69 -5.94 -21.40
C SER A 933 -34.43 -5.08 -21.33
N GLN A 934 -33.49 -5.49 -20.48
CA GLN A 934 -32.21 -4.82 -20.19
C GLN A 934 -31.09 -5.84 -19.97
N LYS A 935 -31.12 -6.97 -20.70
CA LYS A 935 -30.16 -8.08 -20.56
C LYS A 935 -28.93 -7.90 -21.45
N THR A 936 -29.04 -7.15 -22.54
CA THR A 936 -27.93 -6.86 -23.47
C THR A 936 -27.57 -5.37 -23.48
N GLN A 937 -26.37 -5.02 -23.97
CA GLN A 937 -25.99 -3.60 -24.09
C GLN A 937 -26.94 -2.83 -25.01
N GLN A 938 -27.37 -3.42 -26.12
CA GLN A 938 -28.26 -2.78 -27.09
C GLN A 938 -29.61 -2.42 -26.45
N GLU A 939 -30.12 -3.30 -25.60
CA GLU A 939 -31.33 -3.07 -24.81
C GLU A 939 -31.14 -1.97 -23.77
N ILE A 940 -29.98 -1.90 -23.11
CA ILE A 940 -29.62 -0.80 -22.19
C ILE A 940 -29.59 0.55 -22.92
N GLU A 941 -28.98 0.64 -24.11
CA GLU A 941 -28.97 1.89 -24.89
C GLU A 941 -30.38 2.29 -25.36
N ALA A 942 -31.21 1.32 -25.72
CA ALA A 942 -32.62 1.57 -26.03
C ALA A 942 -33.39 2.11 -24.81
N GLN A 943 -33.14 1.56 -23.62
CA GLN A 943 -33.74 2.06 -22.38
C GLN A 943 -33.26 3.48 -22.04
N ARG A 944 -31.97 3.78 -22.24
CA ARG A 944 -31.45 5.15 -22.07
C ARG A 944 -32.13 6.16 -22.98
N LYS A 945 -32.42 5.80 -24.22
CA LYS A 945 -33.20 6.67 -25.14
C LYS A 945 -34.61 6.94 -24.59
N ARG A 946 -35.29 5.93 -24.03
CA ARG A 946 -36.60 6.11 -23.38
C ARG A 946 -36.49 7.05 -22.16
N VAL A 947 -35.49 6.84 -21.30
CA VAL A 947 -35.26 7.66 -20.10
C VAL A 947 -34.89 9.10 -20.47
N ALA A 948 -34.07 9.32 -21.50
CA ALA A 948 -33.76 10.67 -21.99
C ALA A 948 -35.03 11.40 -22.46
N SER A 949 -35.88 10.73 -23.25
CA SER A 949 -37.17 11.28 -23.68
C SER A 949 -38.10 11.59 -22.50
N LEU A 950 -38.07 10.78 -21.44
CA LEU A 950 -38.78 11.08 -20.20
C LEU A 950 -38.23 12.34 -19.54
N LYS A 951 -36.91 12.43 -19.31
CA LYS A 951 -36.27 13.57 -18.64
C LYS A 951 -36.55 14.89 -19.37
N ASP A 952 -36.51 14.89 -20.70
CA ASP A 952 -36.84 16.06 -21.53
C ASP A 952 -38.28 16.56 -21.32
N LYS A 953 -39.24 15.64 -21.14
CA LYS A 953 -40.64 15.98 -20.84
C LYS A 953 -40.79 16.52 -19.42
N LEU A 954 -40.13 15.90 -18.44
CA LEU A 954 -40.20 16.28 -17.04
C LEU A 954 -39.56 17.65 -16.78
N ALA A 955 -38.45 17.97 -17.44
CA ALA A 955 -37.74 19.25 -17.30
C ALA A 955 -38.59 20.46 -17.70
N ARG A 956 -39.66 20.26 -18.48
CA ARG A 956 -40.61 21.31 -18.90
C ARG A 956 -41.77 21.50 -17.92
N SER A 957 -41.81 20.74 -16.82
CA SER A 957 -42.89 20.78 -15.83
C SER A 957 -42.39 21.32 -14.50
N ASN A 958 -43.15 22.26 -13.91
CA ASN A 958 -42.90 22.78 -12.56
C ASN A 958 -43.52 21.91 -11.45
N SER A 959 -44.07 20.74 -11.80
CA SER A 959 -44.65 19.83 -10.81
C SER A 959 -43.56 19.26 -9.91
N ILE A 960 -43.81 19.26 -8.59
CA ILE A 960 -42.91 18.59 -7.64
C ILE A 960 -42.68 17.11 -7.97
N THR A 961 -43.68 16.43 -8.56
CA THR A 961 -43.53 15.04 -9.02
C THR A 961 -42.54 14.95 -10.18
N ALA A 962 -42.57 15.91 -11.12
CA ALA A 962 -41.62 15.95 -12.23
C ALA A 962 -40.19 16.21 -11.72
N SER A 963 -40.02 17.17 -10.82
CA SER A 963 -38.72 17.47 -10.20
C SER A 963 -38.16 16.28 -9.42
N ARG A 964 -38.98 15.60 -8.61
CA ARG A 964 -38.55 14.39 -7.90
C ARG A 964 -38.17 13.26 -8.86
N LEU A 965 -39.02 12.98 -9.85
CA LEU A 965 -38.77 11.92 -10.82
C LEU A 965 -37.51 12.19 -11.66
N LEU A 966 -37.27 13.43 -12.05
CA LEU A 966 -36.10 13.82 -12.85
C LEU A 966 -34.78 13.40 -12.19
N ASN A 967 -34.69 13.50 -10.86
CA ASN A 967 -33.48 13.18 -10.09
C ASN A 967 -33.26 11.67 -9.85
N VAL A 968 -34.27 10.84 -10.08
CA VAL A 968 -34.18 9.37 -9.90
C VAL A 968 -34.43 8.59 -11.20
N ALA A 969 -34.82 9.25 -12.29
CA ALA A 969 -35.15 8.61 -13.57
C ALA A 969 -34.00 7.78 -14.15
N ASP A 970 -32.75 8.13 -13.84
CA ASP A 970 -31.57 7.38 -14.30
C ASP A 970 -31.47 5.97 -13.70
N TYR A 971 -32.21 5.68 -12.61
CA TYR A 971 -32.31 4.35 -11.98
C TYR A 971 -33.33 3.43 -12.68
N LEU A 972 -34.07 3.92 -13.68
CA LEU A 972 -34.85 3.07 -14.60
C LEU A 972 -33.94 2.31 -15.59
N VAL A 973 -32.67 2.69 -15.69
CA VAL A 973 -31.63 1.96 -16.40
C VAL A 973 -30.90 1.05 -15.41
N LYS A 974 -30.87 -0.27 -15.67
CA LYS A 974 -30.20 -1.27 -14.82
C LYS A 974 -28.76 -0.84 -14.51
N LYS A 975 -28.41 -0.79 -13.22
CA LYS A 975 -27.01 -0.59 -12.78
C LYS A 975 -26.39 -1.94 -12.41
N SER A 976 -25.10 -2.07 -12.67
CA SER A 976 -24.32 -3.27 -12.38
C SER A 976 -23.44 -3.02 -11.16
N VAL A 977 -23.72 -3.71 -10.05
CA VAL A 977 -22.93 -3.57 -8.81
C VAL A 977 -21.86 -4.66 -8.79
N TRP A 978 -20.59 -4.23 -8.78
CA TRP A 978 -19.43 -5.09 -8.73
C TRP A 978 -18.67 -4.90 -7.42
N ILE A 979 -18.31 -6.01 -6.81
CA ILE A 979 -17.60 -6.08 -5.54
C ILE A 979 -16.24 -6.73 -5.84
N VAL A 980 -15.19 -5.92 -5.89
CA VAL A 980 -13.86 -6.33 -6.37
C VAL A 980 -12.89 -6.40 -5.20
N GLY A 981 -12.15 -7.50 -5.06
CA GLY A 981 -11.10 -7.61 -4.04
C GLY A 981 -10.17 -8.79 -4.26
N GLY A 982 -9.07 -8.80 -3.51
CA GLY A 982 -8.09 -9.89 -3.55
C GLY A 982 -8.52 -11.09 -2.70
N ASP A 983 -7.72 -12.16 -2.74
CA ASP A 983 -7.98 -13.36 -1.95
C ASP A 983 -7.90 -13.14 -0.43
N GLY A 984 -7.05 -12.22 0.04
CA GLY A 984 -6.98 -11.92 1.48
C GLY A 984 -8.24 -11.33 2.07
N TRP A 985 -8.98 -10.53 1.28
CA TRP A 985 -10.31 -10.09 1.68
C TRP A 985 -11.29 -11.27 1.64
N ALA A 986 -11.45 -11.89 0.48
CA ALA A 986 -12.53 -12.82 0.23
C ALA A 986 -12.41 -14.13 1.01
N TYR A 987 -11.20 -14.64 1.27
CA TYR A 987 -10.99 -15.93 1.94
C TYR A 987 -10.82 -15.80 3.46
N ASP A 988 -10.41 -14.62 3.94
CA ASP A 988 -10.06 -14.36 5.33
C ASP A 988 -10.94 -13.29 5.97
N ILE A 989 -10.52 -12.02 5.94
CA ILE A 989 -11.09 -10.97 6.80
C ILE A 989 -12.53 -10.60 6.45
N GLY A 990 -12.86 -10.55 5.16
CA GLY A 990 -14.21 -10.25 4.69
C GLY A 990 -15.03 -11.47 4.33
N TYR A 991 -14.56 -12.69 4.62
CA TYR A 991 -15.26 -13.92 4.22
C TYR A 991 -16.67 -14.01 4.81
N GLY A 992 -16.86 -13.57 6.06
CA GLY A 992 -18.19 -13.54 6.68
C GLY A 992 -19.17 -12.61 5.95
N GLY A 993 -18.69 -11.45 5.51
CA GLY A 993 -19.45 -10.52 4.68
C GLY A 993 -19.76 -11.09 3.30
N VAL A 994 -18.77 -11.69 2.64
CA VAL A 994 -18.95 -12.37 1.35
C VAL A 994 -20.01 -13.47 1.45
N ASP A 995 -19.94 -14.30 2.49
CA ASP A 995 -20.93 -15.35 2.75
C ASP A 995 -22.34 -14.77 2.91
N HIS A 996 -22.51 -13.78 3.78
CA HIS A 996 -23.80 -13.14 4.03
C HIS A 996 -24.39 -12.51 2.75
N VAL A 997 -23.57 -11.82 1.98
CA VAL A 997 -24.01 -11.13 0.76
C VAL A 997 -24.39 -12.12 -0.34
N LEU A 998 -23.62 -13.19 -0.55
CA LEU A 998 -23.99 -14.24 -1.49
C LEU A 998 -25.24 -15.01 -1.03
N ALA A 999 -25.43 -15.21 0.27
CA ALA A 999 -26.63 -15.84 0.82
C ALA A 999 -27.90 -14.97 0.71
N SER A 1000 -27.76 -13.65 0.57
CA SER A 1000 -28.88 -12.70 0.57
C SER A 1000 -29.80 -12.79 -0.65
N GLY A 1001 -29.33 -13.39 -1.75
CA GLY A 1001 -30.05 -13.39 -3.04
C GLY A 1001 -29.99 -12.06 -3.80
N ALA A 1002 -29.29 -11.04 -3.28
CA ALA A 1002 -29.17 -9.76 -3.95
C ALA A 1002 -28.40 -9.86 -5.28
N ASN A 1003 -28.85 -9.11 -6.30
CA ASN A 1003 -28.18 -9.05 -7.60
C ASN A 1003 -26.89 -8.22 -7.54
N VAL A 1004 -25.79 -8.88 -7.15
CA VAL A 1004 -24.44 -8.32 -7.05
C VAL A 1004 -23.41 -9.27 -7.69
N ASN A 1005 -22.32 -8.71 -8.21
CA ASN A 1005 -21.25 -9.46 -8.86
C ASN A 1005 -19.95 -9.35 -8.05
N ILE A 1006 -19.52 -10.43 -7.40
CA ILE A 1006 -18.25 -10.50 -6.69
C ILE A 1006 -17.15 -10.99 -7.63
N LEU A 1007 -16.08 -10.21 -7.79
CA LEU A 1007 -14.86 -10.59 -8.50
C LEU A 1007 -13.70 -10.70 -7.52
N VAL A 1008 -13.25 -11.93 -7.29
CA VAL A 1008 -12.07 -12.24 -6.47
C VAL A 1008 -10.86 -12.41 -7.36
N LEU A 1009 -9.90 -11.51 -7.20
CA LEU A 1009 -8.60 -11.51 -7.87
C LEU A 1009 -7.63 -12.35 -7.05
N ASP A 1010 -7.65 -13.66 -7.27
CA ASP A 1010 -6.96 -14.62 -6.43
C ASP A 1010 -5.48 -14.73 -6.80
N THR A 1011 -4.65 -14.07 -5.98
CA THR A 1011 -3.20 -14.11 -6.08
C THR A 1011 -2.57 -15.13 -5.13
N GLU A 1012 -3.39 -15.83 -4.35
CA GLU A 1012 -3.00 -16.83 -3.36
C GLU A 1012 -2.05 -16.37 -2.25
N VAL A 1013 -1.90 -15.07 -2.08
CA VAL A 1013 -1.12 -14.42 -1.01
C VAL A 1013 -1.64 -12.99 -0.83
N TYR A 1014 -1.35 -12.36 0.31
CA TYR A 1014 -1.64 -10.94 0.52
C TYR A 1014 -0.61 -10.10 -0.24
N SER A 1015 -0.82 -9.94 -1.54
CA SER A 1015 0.15 -9.34 -2.46
C SER A 1015 0.48 -7.88 -2.14
N ASN A 1016 -0.40 -7.11 -1.49
CA ASN A 1016 -0.15 -5.69 -1.17
C ASN A 1016 0.86 -5.50 -0.03
N THR A 1017 0.69 -6.28 1.03
CA THR A 1017 1.40 -6.10 2.31
C THR A 1017 2.73 -6.84 2.38
N GLY A 1018 3.15 -7.54 1.32
CA GLY A 1018 4.45 -8.22 1.25
C GLY A 1018 4.40 -9.69 0.85
N GLY A 1019 3.21 -10.26 0.61
CA GLY A 1019 3.04 -11.67 0.23
C GLY A 1019 2.92 -12.58 1.45
N GLN A 1020 2.05 -12.22 2.39
CA GLN A 1020 1.67 -13.07 3.51
C GLN A 1020 0.74 -14.21 3.10
N VAL A 1021 0.70 -15.26 3.91
CA VAL A 1021 -0.26 -16.36 3.76
C VAL A 1021 -1.69 -15.84 3.81
N SER A 1022 -2.52 -16.40 2.94
CA SER A 1022 -3.98 -16.37 3.00
C SER A 1022 -4.53 -17.79 3.14
N LYS A 1023 -5.82 -17.94 3.46
CA LYS A 1023 -6.48 -19.26 3.31
C LYS A 1023 -6.54 -19.74 1.85
N SER A 1024 -6.31 -18.84 0.90
CA SER A 1024 -6.16 -19.16 -0.52
C SER A 1024 -4.76 -19.71 -0.88
N THR A 1025 -3.73 -19.47 -0.05
CA THR A 1025 -2.38 -19.98 -0.30
C THR A 1025 -2.37 -21.51 -0.42
N PRO A 1026 -1.75 -22.09 -1.46
CA PRO A 1026 -1.63 -23.55 -1.61
C PRO A 1026 -0.64 -24.18 -0.63
N ARG A 1027 -0.79 -25.50 -0.42
CA ARG A 1027 0.19 -26.29 0.33
C ARG A 1027 1.58 -26.14 -0.29
N ALA A 1028 2.63 -26.21 0.53
CA ALA A 1028 4.04 -26.11 0.16
C ALA A 1028 4.52 -24.73 -0.31
N ALA A 1029 3.63 -23.77 -0.58
CA ALA A 1029 4.04 -22.42 -0.93
C ALA A 1029 4.64 -21.72 0.28
N VAL A 1030 5.81 -21.11 0.08
CA VAL A 1030 6.47 -20.20 1.02
C VAL A 1030 5.90 -18.81 0.82
N ALA A 1031 5.45 -18.23 1.92
CA ALA A 1031 4.97 -16.86 2.04
C ALA A 1031 5.36 -16.35 3.44
N GLN A 1032 5.23 -15.05 3.69
CA GLN A 1032 5.36 -14.57 5.08
C GLN A 1032 4.29 -15.25 5.95
N PHE A 1033 4.67 -15.65 7.17
CA PHE A 1033 3.89 -16.49 8.10
C PHE A 1033 3.74 -17.96 7.69
N ALA A 1034 4.47 -18.38 6.65
CA ALA A 1034 4.72 -19.78 6.34
C ALA A 1034 6.11 -19.94 5.72
N ALA A 1035 7.14 -19.47 6.40
CA ALA A 1035 8.52 -19.60 5.93
C ALA A 1035 8.92 -21.06 5.66
N GLY A 1036 8.39 -22.01 6.46
CA GLY A 1036 8.55 -23.46 6.28
C GLY A 1036 7.63 -24.11 5.23
N GLY A 1037 6.90 -23.30 4.44
CA GLY A 1037 5.88 -23.76 3.49
C GLY A 1037 4.55 -24.07 4.17
N LYS A 1038 3.44 -23.60 3.57
CA LYS A 1038 2.10 -23.80 4.15
C LYS A 1038 1.75 -25.28 4.26
N ARG A 1039 1.25 -25.68 5.43
CA ARG A 1039 0.89 -27.08 5.75
C ARG A 1039 -0.47 -27.48 5.23
N MET A 1040 -1.47 -26.61 5.37
CA MET A 1040 -2.85 -26.93 5.02
C MET A 1040 -3.14 -26.67 3.54
N PRO A 1041 -4.11 -27.38 2.92
CA PRO A 1041 -4.52 -27.12 1.55
C PRO A 1041 -5.18 -25.74 1.41
N LYS A 1042 -5.37 -25.31 0.17
CA LYS A 1042 -6.16 -24.13 -0.19
C LYS A 1042 -7.63 -24.35 0.20
N LYS A 1043 -8.29 -23.33 0.77
CA LYS A 1043 -9.75 -23.31 0.98
C LYS A 1043 -10.46 -23.28 -0.37
N ASP A 1044 -11.38 -24.20 -0.63
CA ASP A 1044 -12.10 -24.26 -1.91
C ASP A 1044 -13.43 -23.47 -1.88
N MET A 1045 -13.30 -22.15 -1.89
CA MET A 1045 -14.43 -21.22 -1.81
C MET A 1045 -15.43 -21.39 -2.96
N GLY A 1046 -14.97 -21.72 -4.17
CA GLY A 1046 -15.85 -21.92 -5.32
C GLY A 1046 -16.79 -23.11 -5.12
N MET A 1047 -16.25 -24.22 -4.62
CA MET A 1047 -17.06 -25.40 -4.29
C MET A 1047 -18.00 -25.13 -3.12
N ILE A 1048 -17.52 -24.46 -2.05
CA ILE A 1048 -18.35 -24.11 -0.87
C ILE A 1048 -19.57 -23.30 -1.31
N PHE A 1049 -19.39 -22.21 -2.06
CA PHE A 1049 -20.53 -21.35 -2.44
C PHE A 1049 -21.43 -21.96 -3.51
N SER A 1050 -20.93 -22.87 -4.33
CA SER A 1050 -21.77 -23.61 -5.27
C SER A 1050 -22.81 -24.50 -4.54
N THR A 1051 -22.62 -24.81 -3.25
CA THR A 1051 -23.59 -25.61 -2.46
C THR A 1051 -24.87 -24.86 -2.11
N PHE A 1052 -24.88 -23.52 -2.18
CA PHE A 1052 -26.10 -22.74 -1.98
C PHE A 1052 -27.17 -23.03 -3.04
N GLY A 1053 -26.74 -23.43 -4.24
CA GLY A 1053 -27.64 -23.69 -5.38
C GLY A 1053 -28.22 -22.44 -6.04
N SER A 1054 -28.30 -21.33 -5.32
CA SER A 1054 -28.82 -20.02 -5.78
C SER A 1054 -27.73 -19.00 -6.09
N VAL A 1055 -26.46 -19.39 -6.09
CA VAL A 1055 -25.33 -18.49 -6.36
C VAL A 1055 -24.69 -18.91 -7.68
N TYR A 1056 -24.53 -17.97 -8.62
CA TYR A 1056 -23.71 -18.23 -9.79
C TYR A 1056 -22.23 -18.25 -9.37
N VAL A 1057 -21.48 -19.31 -9.69
CA VAL A 1057 -20.07 -19.42 -9.33
C VAL A 1057 -19.22 -19.76 -10.54
N ALA A 1058 -18.13 -19.04 -10.78
CA ALA A 1058 -17.18 -19.36 -11.84
C ALA A 1058 -15.74 -19.30 -11.35
N LYS A 1059 -14.95 -20.33 -11.66
CA LYS A 1059 -13.49 -20.33 -11.49
C LYS A 1059 -12.84 -20.16 -12.86
N VAL A 1060 -12.08 -19.08 -13.03
CA VAL A 1060 -11.65 -18.60 -14.35
C VAL A 1060 -10.14 -18.36 -14.42
N SER A 1061 -9.57 -18.40 -15.63
CA SER A 1061 -8.14 -18.12 -15.88
C SER A 1061 -7.93 -17.57 -17.28
N LEU A 1062 -7.48 -16.32 -17.38
CA LEU A 1062 -7.28 -15.60 -18.64
C LEU A 1062 -6.20 -16.24 -19.51
N GLY A 1063 -5.08 -16.64 -18.90
CA GLY A 1063 -3.98 -17.29 -19.61
C GLY A 1063 -4.38 -18.66 -20.16
N ALA A 1064 -5.26 -19.39 -19.47
CA ALA A 1064 -5.71 -20.72 -19.87
C ALA A 1064 -6.83 -20.70 -20.91
N ASN A 1065 -7.92 -19.97 -20.66
CA ASN A 1065 -9.08 -19.93 -21.54
C ASN A 1065 -9.77 -18.55 -21.52
N PRO A 1066 -9.32 -17.58 -22.35
CA PRO A 1066 -9.86 -16.22 -22.33
C PRO A 1066 -11.33 -16.16 -22.79
N GLN A 1067 -11.78 -17.09 -23.64
CA GLN A 1067 -13.19 -17.14 -24.06
C GLN A 1067 -14.11 -17.60 -22.91
N GLN A 1068 -13.62 -18.51 -22.06
CA GLN A 1068 -14.35 -18.93 -20.86
C GLN A 1068 -14.48 -17.79 -19.85
N VAL A 1069 -13.45 -16.95 -19.66
CA VAL A 1069 -13.53 -15.75 -18.81
C VAL A 1069 -14.64 -14.81 -19.30
N ILE A 1070 -14.65 -14.49 -20.60
CA ILE A 1070 -15.67 -13.60 -21.19
C ILE A 1070 -17.07 -14.18 -21.02
N LYS A 1071 -17.22 -15.49 -21.25
CA LYS A 1071 -18.50 -16.19 -21.05
C LYS A 1071 -18.96 -16.12 -19.60
N ALA A 1072 -18.10 -16.44 -18.65
CA ALA A 1072 -18.41 -16.41 -17.22
C ALA A 1072 -18.84 -15.01 -16.74
N MET A 1073 -18.14 -13.96 -17.17
CA MET A 1073 -18.50 -12.58 -16.79
C MET A 1073 -19.84 -12.13 -17.38
N ASN A 1074 -20.17 -12.52 -18.61
CA ASN A 1074 -21.48 -12.21 -19.21
C ASN A 1074 -22.61 -12.99 -18.54
N GLU A 1075 -22.41 -14.29 -18.25
CA GLU A 1075 -23.40 -15.09 -17.52
C GLU A 1075 -23.64 -14.56 -16.11
N ALA A 1076 -22.57 -14.26 -15.36
CA ALA A 1076 -22.66 -13.69 -14.01
C ALA A 1076 -23.44 -12.38 -13.96
N GLU A 1077 -23.20 -11.46 -14.90
CA GLU A 1077 -23.90 -10.16 -14.91
C GLU A 1077 -25.36 -10.26 -15.40
N ALA A 1078 -25.63 -11.22 -16.29
CA ALA A 1078 -26.96 -11.49 -16.77
C ALA A 1078 -27.84 -12.19 -15.72
N TYR A 1079 -27.24 -12.98 -14.83
CA TYR A 1079 -27.93 -13.66 -13.74
C TYR A 1079 -28.61 -12.66 -12.81
N ASP A 1080 -29.89 -12.89 -12.50
CA ASP A 1080 -30.66 -12.02 -11.59
C ASP A 1080 -30.53 -12.48 -10.15
N GLY A 1081 -29.30 -12.43 -9.63
CA GLY A 1081 -28.97 -12.93 -8.30
C GLY A 1081 -27.48 -12.75 -7.98
N PRO A 1082 -27.01 -13.36 -6.89
CA PRO A 1082 -25.63 -13.21 -6.45
C PRO A 1082 -24.68 -14.03 -7.33
N SER A 1083 -23.59 -13.39 -7.76
CA SER A 1083 -22.57 -14.00 -8.61
C SER A 1083 -21.18 -13.92 -7.96
N LEU A 1084 -20.41 -15.00 -8.04
CA LEU A 1084 -19.02 -15.11 -7.57
C LEU A 1084 -18.10 -15.58 -8.69
N ILE A 1085 -17.14 -14.74 -9.08
CA ILE A 1085 -16.09 -15.06 -10.04
C ILE A 1085 -14.75 -15.09 -9.30
N ILE A 1086 -14.06 -16.24 -9.34
CA ILE A 1086 -12.73 -16.43 -8.75
C ILE A 1086 -11.72 -16.52 -9.90
N ALA A 1087 -10.90 -15.48 -10.05
CA ALA A 1087 -9.97 -15.34 -11.16
C ALA A 1087 -8.52 -15.58 -10.73
N TYR A 1088 -7.82 -16.52 -11.39
CA TYR A 1088 -6.40 -16.73 -11.11
C TYR A 1088 -5.58 -15.52 -11.57
N ALA A 1089 -4.92 -14.86 -10.63
CA ALA A 1089 -4.09 -13.68 -10.85
C ALA A 1089 -2.64 -13.98 -10.47
N HIS A 1090 -1.78 -14.14 -11.47
CA HIS A 1090 -0.35 -14.35 -11.22
C HIS A 1090 0.30 -13.07 -10.65
N CYS A 1091 1.27 -13.20 -9.75
CA CYS A 1091 1.84 -12.08 -9.00
C CYS A 1091 3.37 -12.14 -8.89
N ILE A 1092 4.02 -10.98 -8.68
CA ILE A 1092 5.46 -10.91 -8.37
C ILE A 1092 5.83 -11.75 -7.14
N ASN A 1093 4.92 -11.88 -6.16
CA ASN A 1093 5.12 -12.66 -4.95
C ASN A 1093 5.18 -14.18 -5.20
N HIS A 1094 4.80 -14.65 -6.39
CA HIS A 1094 5.02 -16.04 -6.79
C HIS A 1094 6.50 -16.31 -7.10
N GLY A 1095 7.31 -15.26 -7.33
CA GLY A 1095 8.71 -15.41 -7.73
C GLY A 1095 8.84 -15.98 -9.15
N ILE A 1096 7.95 -15.55 -10.05
CA ILE A 1096 7.96 -15.89 -11.48
C ILE A 1096 8.41 -14.68 -12.31
N ASN A 1097 8.94 -14.93 -13.50
CA ASN A 1097 9.08 -13.88 -14.50
C ASN A 1097 7.68 -13.55 -15.06
N LEU A 1098 7.14 -12.36 -14.78
CA LEU A 1098 5.78 -11.99 -15.19
C LEU A 1098 5.58 -12.00 -16.72
N ALA A 1099 6.66 -11.90 -17.52
CA ALA A 1099 6.60 -12.03 -18.98
C ALA A 1099 6.01 -13.39 -19.45
N ILE A 1100 6.12 -14.43 -18.63
CA ILE A 1100 5.56 -15.77 -18.89
C ILE A 1100 4.35 -16.10 -18.01
N GLY A 1101 3.79 -15.10 -17.32
CA GLY A 1101 2.69 -15.29 -16.37
C GLY A 1101 1.50 -16.03 -16.96
N LEU A 1102 1.09 -15.71 -18.19
CA LEU A 1102 -0.03 -16.39 -18.88
C LEU A 1102 0.24 -17.87 -19.15
N GLU A 1103 1.48 -18.25 -19.49
CA GLU A 1103 1.85 -19.65 -19.67
C GLU A 1103 1.85 -20.39 -18.34
N GLN A 1104 2.25 -19.73 -17.26
CA GLN A 1104 2.16 -20.28 -15.91
C GLN A 1104 0.70 -20.51 -15.49
N GLN A 1105 -0.24 -19.63 -15.87
CA GLN A 1105 -1.66 -19.86 -15.64
C GLN A 1105 -2.19 -21.08 -16.41
N LYS A 1106 -1.72 -21.33 -17.64
CA LYS A 1106 -2.07 -22.55 -18.39
C LYS A 1106 -1.58 -23.80 -17.67
N LYS A 1107 -0.35 -23.78 -17.14
CA LYS A 1107 0.21 -24.89 -16.37
C LYS A 1107 -0.59 -25.15 -15.09
N ALA A 1108 -1.02 -24.10 -14.39
CA ALA A 1108 -1.87 -24.21 -13.20
C ALA A 1108 -3.19 -24.94 -13.50
N VAL A 1109 -3.81 -24.66 -14.65
CA VAL A 1109 -5.02 -25.39 -15.09
C VAL A 1109 -4.67 -26.81 -15.52
N ALA A 1110 -3.59 -26.99 -16.30
CA ALA A 1110 -3.20 -28.29 -16.84
C ALA A 1110 -2.77 -29.29 -15.75
N CYS A 1111 -2.24 -28.84 -14.62
CA CYS A 1111 -1.93 -29.71 -13.49
C CYS A 1111 -3.10 -29.92 -12.52
N GLY A 1112 -4.27 -29.32 -12.75
CA GLY A 1112 -5.42 -29.44 -11.85
C GLY A 1112 -5.34 -28.60 -10.57
N HIS A 1113 -4.31 -27.77 -10.38
CA HIS A 1113 -4.26 -26.77 -9.30
C HIS A 1113 -5.42 -25.76 -9.41
N TRP A 1114 -5.73 -25.38 -10.65
CA TRP A 1114 -6.79 -24.41 -10.95
C TRP A 1114 -7.80 -24.95 -11.98
N PRO A 1115 -8.69 -25.89 -11.61
CA PRO A 1115 -9.72 -26.36 -12.53
C PRO A 1115 -10.66 -25.21 -12.90
N LEU A 1116 -11.11 -25.18 -14.16
CA LEU A 1116 -12.06 -24.19 -14.66
C LEU A 1116 -13.45 -24.79 -14.66
N PHE A 1117 -14.41 -24.08 -14.05
CA PHE A 1117 -15.81 -24.51 -14.04
C PHE A 1117 -16.74 -23.31 -13.86
N ARG A 1118 -18.02 -23.53 -14.17
CA ARG A 1118 -19.13 -22.62 -13.90
C ARG A 1118 -20.29 -23.40 -13.28
N TYR A 1119 -20.85 -22.89 -12.20
CA TYR A 1119 -22.11 -23.29 -11.61
C TYR A 1119 -23.14 -22.22 -11.95
N ASN A 1120 -24.15 -22.55 -12.75
CA ASN A 1120 -25.20 -21.63 -13.15
C ASN A 1120 -26.58 -22.11 -12.65
N PRO A 1121 -27.17 -21.45 -11.65
CA PRO A 1121 -28.49 -21.79 -11.12
C PRO A 1121 -29.61 -21.84 -12.17
N GLU A 1122 -29.60 -20.96 -13.18
CA GLU A 1122 -30.65 -20.90 -14.20
C GLU A 1122 -30.72 -22.16 -15.09
N LEU A 1123 -29.65 -22.96 -15.13
CA LEU A 1123 -29.65 -24.21 -15.89
C LEU A 1123 -30.54 -25.27 -15.23
N VAL A 1124 -30.75 -25.20 -13.91
CA VAL A 1124 -31.66 -26.11 -13.20
C VAL A 1124 -33.09 -25.93 -13.71
N ASP A 1125 -33.55 -24.68 -13.86
CA ASP A 1125 -34.87 -24.36 -14.40
C ASP A 1125 -35.04 -24.83 -15.86
N ALA A 1126 -33.93 -24.92 -16.59
CA ALA A 1126 -33.88 -25.45 -17.95
C ALA A 1126 -33.71 -26.98 -18.03
N GLY A 1127 -33.76 -27.70 -16.90
CA GLY A 1127 -33.58 -29.16 -16.84
C GLY A 1127 -32.16 -29.62 -17.18
N LYS A 1128 -31.15 -28.77 -16.97
CA LYS A 1128 -29.74 -29.05 -17.30
C LYS A 1128 -28.89 -29.07 -16.03
N SER A 1129 -27.76 -29.76 -16.09
CA SER A 1129 -26.79 -29.72 -14.99
C SER A 1129 -26.27 -28.28 -14.79
N PRO A 1130 -26.37 -27.73 -13.56
CA PRO A 1130 -25.87 -26.39 -13.27
C PRO A 1130 -24.34 -26.32 -13.29
N LEU A 1131 -23.64 -27.44 -13.06
CA LEU A 1131 -22.18 -27.48 -12.98
C LEU A 1131 -21.56 -27.91 -14.31
N ILE A 1132 -20.86 -26.99 -14.97
CA ILE A 1132 -20.11 -27.21 -16.20
C ILE A 1132 -18.62 -27.12 -15.92
N ILE A 1133 -17.88 -28.20 -16.16
CA ILE A 1133 -16.42 -28.22 -16.09
C ILE A 1133 -15.86 -27.77 -17.45
N ASP A 1134 -15.14 -26.65 -17.46
CA ASP A 1134 -14.59 -26.02 -18.67
C ASP A 1134 -13.09 -26.37 -18.91
N SER A 1135 -12.42 -26.98 -17.92
CA SER A 1135 -11.04 -27.49 -18.08
C SER A 1135 -11.01 -28.98 -18.46
N LYS A 1136 -9.92 -29.40 -19.10
CA LYS A 1136 -9.65 -30.83 -19.36
C LYS A 1136 -9.20 -31.53 -18.08
N GLU A 1137 -9.14 -32.87 -18.12
CA GLU A 1137 -8.50 -33.65 -17.05
C GLU A 1137 -7.04 -33.21 -16.84
N PRO A 1138 -6.55 -33.19 -15.58
CA PRO A 1138 -5.15 -32.88 -15.28
C PRO A 1138 -4.20 -33.77 -16.09
N SER A 1139 -3.24 -33.14 -16.77
CA SER A 1139 -2.29 -33.79 -17.68
C SER A 1139 -0.83 -33.47 -17.34
N LEU A 1140 -0.58 -32.76 -16.24
CA LEU A 1140 0.73 -32.33 -15.76
C LEU A 1140 0.82 -32.62 -14.26
N ALA A 1141 1.99 -33.04 -13.75
CA ALA A 1141 2.16 -33.14 -12.30
C ALA A 1141 2.18 -31.74 -11.65
N PHE A 1142 1.69 -31.63 -10.41
CA PHE A 1142 1.69 -30.38 -9.66
C PHE A 1142 3.11 -29.83 -9.47
N GLU A 1143 4.09 -30.70 -9.18
CA GLU A 1143 5.49 -30.28 -8.98
C GLU A 1143 6.08 -29.59 -10.23
N GLU A 1144 5.73 -30.04 -11.44
CA GLU A 1144 6.20 -29.45 -12.69
C GLU A 1144 5.71 -28.00 -12.87
N TYR A 1145 4.51 -27.70 -12.38
CA TYR A 1145 4.00 -26.33 -12.28
C TYR A 1145 4.73 -25.54 -11.18
N ALA A 1146 4.78 -26.11 -9.97
CA ALA A 1146 5.26 -25.46 -8.76
C ALA A 1146 6.73 -25.05 -8.84
N MET A 1147 7.59 -25.89 -9.43
CA MET A 1147 9.03 -25.61 -9.56
C MET A 1147 9.36 -24.46 -10.52
N ASN A 1148 8.39 -23.97 -11.30
CA ASN A 1148 8.54 -22.74 -12.07
C ASN A 1148 8.44 -21.46 -11.20
N GLU A 1149 8.03 -21.57 -9.93
CA GLU A 1149 7.79 -20.44 -9.05
C GLU A 1149 8.78 -20.39 -7.87
N GLY A 1150 9.27 -19.19 -7.57
CA GLY A 1150 10.19 -18.96 -6.46
C GLY A 1150 9.61 -19.39 -5.11
N ARG A 1151 8.29 -19.17 -4.91
CA ARG A 1151 7.60 -19.54 -3.66
C ARG A 1151 7.66 -21.03 -3.31
N TYR A 1152 7.95 -21.92 -4.25
CA TYR A 1152 8.17 -23.34 -3.97
C TYR A 1152 9.64 -23.73 -4.00
N ARG A 1153 10.41 -23.16 -4.95
CA ARG A 1153 11.86 -23.42 -5.04
C ARG A 1153 12.61 -23.02 -3.77
N MET A 1154 12.18 -21.95 -3.09
CA MET A 1154 12.79 -21.54 -1.83
C MET A 1154 12.67 -22.60 -0.75
N LEU A 1155 11.52 -23.29 -0.65
CA LEU A 1155 11.36 -24.42 0.28
C LEU A 1155 12.29 -25.58 -0.10
N LYS A 1156 12.39 -25.91 -1.38
CA LYS A 1156 13.28 -26.98 -1.86
C LYS A 1156 14.75 -26.70 -1.53
N LEU A 1157 15.17 -25.43 -1.57
CA LEU A 1157 16.52 -25.02 -1.19
C LEU A 1157 16.74 -25.05 0.34
N ALA A 1158 15.75 -24.60 1.12
CA ALA A 1158 15.86 -24.51 2.57
C ALA A 1158 15.71 -25.87 3.27
N ASN A 1159 14.77 -26.70 2.79
CA ASN A 1159 14.46 -28.01 3.36
C ASN A 1159 13.94 -28.98 2.27
N PRO A 1160 14.83 -29.66 1.52
CA PRO A 1160 14.46 -30.53 0.40
C PRO A 1160 13.53 -31.68 0.80
N LYS A 1161 13.76 -32.30 1.97
CA LYS A 1161 12.96 -33.43 2.45
C LYS A 1161 11.52 -33.03 2.73
N LEU A 1162 11.34 -31.91 3.43
CA LEU A 1162 10.02 -31.36 3.71
C LEU A 1162 9.29 -30.92 2.43
N CYS A 1163 10.02 -30.31 1.50
CA CYS A 1163 9.48 -29.94 0.20
C CYS A 1163 8.92 -31.16 -0.55
N ALA A 1164 9.66 -32.28 -0.59
CA ALA A 1164 9.21 -33.50 -1.25
C ALA A 1164 7.91 -34.04 -0.62
N THR A 1165 7.84 -34.09 0.72
CA THR A 1165 6.62 -34.52 1.44
C THR A 1165 5.44 -33.62 1.12
N LEU A 1166 5.59 -32.30 1.21
CA LEU A 1166 4.48 -31.38 0.95
C LEU A 1166 4.06 -31.36 -0.52
N MET A 1167 4.97 -31.63 -1.47
CA MET A 1167 4.63 -31.74 -2.90
C MET A 1167 3.80 -32.99 -3.19
N GLU A 1168 4.12 -34.12 -2.56
CA GLU A 1168 3.32 -35.34 -2.66
C GLU A 1168 1.91 -35.13 -2.09
N GLU A 1169 1.81 -34.48 -0.94
CA GLU A 1169 0.52 -34.11 -0.34
C GLU A 1169 -0.26 -33.12 -1.22
N ALA A 1170 0.42 -32.15 -1.84
CA ALA A 1170 -0.21 -31.20 -2.75
C ALA A 1170 -0.75 -31.89 -4.02
N GLN A 1171 -0.05 -32.89 -4.55
CA GLN A 1171 -0.57 -33.72 -5.64
C GLN A 1171 -1.83 -34.48 -5.22
N LYS A 1172 -1.84 -35.08 -4.02
CA LYS A 1172 -3.04 -35.75 -3.47
C LYS A 1172 -4.20 -34.78 -3.29
N ASP A 1173 -3.94 -33.54 -2.88
CA ASP A 1173 -4.95 -32.49 -2.76
C ASP A 1173 -5.58 -32.18 -4.14
N VAL A 1174 -4.77 -32.01 -5.17
CA VAL A 1174 -5.22 -31.80 -6.56
C VAL A 1174 -6.07 -32.96 -7.06
N ASP A 1175 -5.59 -34.20 -6.92
CA ASP A 1175 -6.29 -35.39 -7.40
C ASP A 1175 -7.65 -35.56 -6.72
N ARG A 1176 -7.69 -35.30 -5.40
CA ARG A 1176 -8.91 -35.33 -4.60
C ARG A 1176 -9.89 -34.25 -5.03
N SER A 1177 -9.45 -33.01 -5.20
CA SER A 1177 -10.30 -31.91 -5.65
C SER A 1177 -10.88 -32.17 -7.05
N TRP A 1178 -10.09 -32.71 -7.98
CA TRP A 1178 -10.58 -33.09 -9.31
C TRP A 1178 -11.63 -34.20 -9.25
N LYS A 1179 -11.38 -35.24 -8.44
CA LYS A 1179 -12.33 -36.34 -8.23
C LYS A 1179 -13.66 -35.85 -7.63
N LEU A 1180 -13.59 -34.93 -6.67
CA LEU A 1180 -14.76 -34.31 -6.05
C LEU A 1180 -15.57 -33.51 -7.09
N LEU A 1181 -14.90 -32.66 -7.88
CA LEU A 1181 -15.55 -31.84 -8.91
C LEU A 1181 -16.27 -32.72 -9.95
N LYS A 1182 -15.60 -33.76 -10.47
CA LYS A 1182 -16.23 -34.72 -11.40
C LYS A 1182 -17.39 -35.48 -10.77
N GLY A 1183 -17.22 -35.94 -9.53
CA GLY A 1183 -18.26 -36.65 -8.79
C GLY A 1183 -19.50 -35.79 -8.61
N TRP A 1184 -19.31 -34.51 -8.29
CA TRP A 1184 -20.42 -33.58 -8.11
C TRP A 1184 -21.10 -33.22 -9.44
N ALA A 1185 -20.33 -32.96 -10.51
CA ALA A 1185 -20.90 -32.73 -11.83
C ALA A 1185 -21.75 -33.91 -12.31
N LYS A 1186 -21.33 -35.15 -12.01
CA LYS A 1186 -22.10 -36.36 -12.28
C LYS A 1186 -23.36 -36.45 -11.41
N ALA A 1187 -23.28 -36.11 -10.13
CA ALA A 1187 -24.44 -36.16 -9.22
C ALA A 1187 -25.50 -35.08 -9.55
N LEU A 1188 -25.07 -33.97 -10.14
CA LEU A 1188 -25.95 -32.88 -10.59
C LEU A 1188 -26.44 -33.07 -12.05
N ALA A 1189 -25.95 -34.09 -12.76
CA ALA A 1189 -26.52 -34.47 -14.04
C ALA A 1189 -27.90 -35.09 -13.77
N MET A 1190 -28.94 -34.51 -14.36
CA MET A 1190 -30.28 -35.09 -14.28
C MET A 1190 -30.28 -36.44 -15.03
N GLU A 1191 -30.93 -37.46 -14.46
CA GLU A 1191 -31.16 -38.73 -15.18
C GLU A 1191 -31.98 -38.43 -16.45
N GLU A 1192 -31.50 -38.91 -17.61
CA GLU A 1192 -32.14 -38.72 -18.92
C GLU A 1192 -33.50 -39.41 -19.03
#